data_AF-A0A9X7KIA9-F1
#
_entry.id   AF-A0A9X7KIA9-F1
#
_cell.length_a   1.000
_cell.length_b   1.000
_cell.length_c   1.000
_cell.angle_alpha   90.00
_cell.angle_beta   90.00
_cell.angle_gamma   90.00
#
_symmetry.space_group_name_H-M   'P 1'
#
loop_
_entity.id
_entity.type
_entity.pdbx_description
1 polymer ?
#
loop_
_entity_poly.entity_id
_entity_poly.type
_entity_poly.pdbx_seq_one_letter_code
_entity_poly.pdbx_strand_id
1 'polypeptide(L)'
;MLMATIHVDGKEYEVNGADNLLQACLSLGLDIPYFCWHPALGSVGACRQCAVKQYQNAEDTRGRLVMSCMTPATDGTFISIDDEEAKQFRESVVEWLMTNHPHDCPVCEEGGNCHLQDMTVMTGHSFRRYRFTKRTHRNQDLGPFISHEMNRCIACYRCVRYYKDYADGTDLGVYGAHDNVYFGRPEDGTLESEFSGNLVEICPTGVFTDKTHSERYNRKWDMQFAPSICQQCSIGCNISPGERYGELRRIENRYNGTVNHYFLCDRGRFGYGYVNLKDRPRQPVQRRGDDFITLNAEQAMQGAADILRQSKKVIGIGSPRASIESNFALRELVGAENFYTGIARGEQERLQLALKVLREGGIYTPALREIESYDAVLVLGEDVTQTGARVALAVRQAVKGKAREMAAAQKVADWQIAAILNIGQRAKHPLFVTNVDDTRLDDIAAWTYRAPVEDQARLGFAIAHALDNTAPAVDGIDSDLQNKIDVIVQALAGAKKPLIISGTNAGSSEVIQAAANVAKALKGRGADVGITMIARSVNSMGLGMMGGGSLDDALGELETGSADAVVVLENDLHRHASATRVNAALAKAPLVMVVDHQRTAIMENAHLVLSAASFAESDGTVINNEGRAQRFFQVYDPAYYDNKTIMLESWRWLHSLHSTVENREVDWTQLDHVIDAVIAAMPQFAGIKDAAPDATFRIRGQKLAREPHRYSGRTAMRANISVHEPRQPQDKDTMFAFSMEGNNQPTAPRSEIPFAWAPGWNSPQAWNKFQDEVGGKLRHGDPGVRLIEATEGGLDYFTTVPASFQAQDGQWRIAPYYHLFGSDELSQRSPVFQSRMPQPYIKLNPADAAKLGVNAGTRVSFSYDGNTVTLPVEISEGLAAGQVGLPMGMPGIAPVLAGARLEDLREAQQ
;
A
#
# COMPACT_ATOMS: atom_id res chain seq x y z
N MET A 1 -28.84 13.20 -4.70
CA MET A 1 -28.71 12.39 -5.94
C MET A 1 -30.09 12.28 -6.56
N LEU A 2 -30.17 12.21 -7.89
CA LEU A 2 -31.46 12.00 -8.57
C LEU A 2 -31.80 10.52 -8.40
N MET A 3 -32.78 10.19 -7.56
CA MET A 3 -33.30 8.83 -7.46
C MET A 3 -34.15 8.54 -8.70
N ALA A 4 -34.12 7.31 -9.18
CA ALA A 4 -34.91 6.84 -10.30
C ALA A 4 -35.58 5.50 -9.94
N THR A 5 -36.85 5.35 -10.29
CA THR A 5 -37.57 4.08 -10.15
C THR A 5 -37.40 3.27 -11.43
N ILE A 6 -36.79 2.09 -11.32
CA ILE A 6 -36.66 1.13 -12.43
C ILE A 6 -37.43 -0.15 -12.12
N HIS A 7 -37.91 -0.80 -13.18
CA HIS A 7 -38.64 -2.06 -13.11
C HIS A 7 -37.82 -3.15 -13.77
N VAL A 8 -37.44 -4.17 -13.00
CA VAL A 8 -36.62 -5.29 -13.47
C VAL A 8 -37.38 -6.59 -13.23
N ASP A 9 -37.71 -7.30 -14.31
CA ASP A 9 -38.45 -8.58 -14.26
C ASP A 9 -39.74 -8.48 -13.43
N GLY A 10 -40.47 -7.37 -13.61
CA GLY A 10 -41.74 -7.07 -12.94
C GLY A 10 -41.62 -6.58 -11.49
N LYS A 11 -40.42 -6.37 -10.98
CA LYS A 11 -40.17 -5.80 -9.64
C LYS A 11 -39.66 -4.38 -9.71
N GLU A 12 -40.16 -3.53 -8.83
CA GLU A 12 -39.78 -2.13 -8.70
C GLU A 12 -38.55 -1.97 -7.81
N TYR A 13 -37.62 -1.10 -8.20
CA TYR A 13 -36.41 -0.77 -7.47
C TYR A 13 -36.07 0.71 -7.55
N GLU A 14 -35.62 1.27 -6.44
CA GLU A 14 -35.05 2.61 -6.35
C GLU A 14 -33.54 2.56 -6.58
N VAL A 15 -33.03 3.38 -7.50
CA VAL A 15 -31.61 3.41 -7.88
C VAL A 15 -31.09 4.82 -8.09
N ASN A 16 -29.76 4.96 -8.13
CA ASN A 16 -29.11 6.21 -8.50
C ASN A 16 -29.22 6.46 -10.01
N GLY A 17 -29.96 7.50 -10.40
CA GLY A 17 -30.20 7.82 -11.82
C GLY A 17 -28.98 8.35 -12.58
N ALA A 18 -27.86 8.62 -11.88
CA ALA A 18 -26.58 8.96 -12.52
C ALA A 18 -25.87 7.73 -13.11
N ASP A 19 -26.20 6.53 -12.61
CA ASP A 19 -25.57 5.28 -13.01
C ASP A 19 -26.10 4.77 -14.36
N ASN A 20 -25.32 3.87 -14.98
CA ASN A 20 -25.85 3.04 -16.04
C ASN A 20 -26.63 1.85 -15.45
N LEU A 21 -27.52 1.25 -16.25
CA LEU A 21 -28.36 0.13 -15.83
C LEU A 21 -27.55 -1.06 -15.33
N LEU A 22 -26.36 -1.35 -15.88
CA LEU A 22 -25.54 -2.45 -15.39
C LEU A 22 -25.13 -2.22 -13.93
N GLN A 23 -24.55 -1.06 -13.63
CA GLN A 23 -24.10 -0.70 -12.29
C GLN A 23 -25.27 -0.66 -11.29
N ALA A 24 -26.41 -0.10 -11.69
CA ALA A 24 -27.62 -0.06 -10.88
C ALA A 24 -28.09 -1.48 -10.52
N CYS A 25 -28.24 -2.37 -11.51
CA CYS A 25 -28.65 -3.76 -11.27
C CYS A 25 -27.65 -4.54 -10.40
N LEU A 26 -26.34 -4.38 -10.64
CA LEU A 26 -25.32 -5.05 -9.83
C LEU A 26 -25.34 -4.56 -8.37
N SER A 27 -25.60 -3.27 -8.13
CA SER A 27 -25.72 -2.68 -6.79
C SER A 27 -26.92 -3.26 -6.02
N LEU A 28 -28.03 -3.50 -6.72
CA LEU A 28 -29.20 -4.21 -6.19
C LEU A 28 -28.92 -5.71 -5.91
N GLY A 29 -27.77 -6.23 -6.31
CA GLY A 29 -27.39 -7.63 -6.18
C GLY A 29 -27.92 -8.52 -7.32
N LEU A 30 -28.55 -7.94 -8.35
CA LEU A 30 -29.03 -8.67 -9.53
C LEU A 30 -27.85 -9.10 -10.41
N ASP A 31 -28.00 -10.25 -11.09
CA ASP A 31 -26.94 -10.83 -11.92
C ASP A 31 -27.14 -10.50 -13.40
N ILE A 32 -26.28 -9.64 -13.92
CA ILE A 32 -26.16 -9.39 -15.36
C ILE A 32 -24.73 -9.73 -15.79
N PRO A 33 -24.53 -10.67 -16.72
CA PRO A 33 -23.20 -10.98 -17.24
C PRO A 33 -22.48 -9.78 -17.88
N TYR A 34 -21.18 -9.60 -17.67
CA TYR A 34 -20.40 -8.51 -18.27
C TYR A 34 -18.90 -8.85 -18.43
N PHE A 35 -18.20 -8.12 -19.30
CA PHE A 35 -16.72 -8.21 -19.41
C PHE A 35 -16.03 -6.86 -19.58
N CYS A 36 -16.44 -6.01 -20.53
CA CYS A 36 -15.66 -4.80 -20.84
C CYS A 36 -15.83 -3.66 -19.82
N TRP A 37 -16.91 -3.69 -19.04
CA TRP A 37 -17.17 -2.69 -17.99
C TRP A 37 -16.37 -3.02 -16.72
N HIS A 38 -15.87 -2.00 -16.03
CA HIS A 38 -15.30 -2.10 -14.68
C HIS A 38 -15.65 -0.83 -13.91
N PRO A 39 -15.96 -0.88 -12.60
CA PRO A 39 -16.41 0.28 -11.83
C PRO A 39 -15.46 1.49 -11.96
N ALA A 40 -14.16 1.26 -11.83
CA ALA A 40 -13.15 2.32 -11.93
C ALA A 40 -12.84 2.80 -13.36
N LEU A 41 -13.26 2.07 -14.41
CA LEU A 41 -12.89 2.37 -15.80
C LEU A 41 -14.07 2.92 -16.61
N GLY A 42 -15.32 2.68 -16.17
CA GLY A 42 -16.52 3.00 -16.92
C GLY A 42 -16.82 1.99 -18.04
N SER A 43 -17.59 2.42 -19.04
CA SER A 43 -18.10 1.56 -20.11
C SER A 43 -17.57 1.90 -21.50
N VAL A 44 -17.49 0.88 -22.36
CA VAL A 44 -17.18 1.00 -23.80
C VAL A 44 -18.07 0.12 -24.69
N GLY A 45 -19.01 -0.65 -24.10
CA GLY A 45 -19.93 -1.50 -24.85
C GLY A 45 -19.30 -2.57 -25.76
N ALA A 46 -18.02 -2.92 -25.57
CA ALA A 46 -17.28 -3.80 -26.48
C ALA A 46 -17.77 -5.26 -26.44
N CYS A 47 -17.98 -5.81 -25.23
CA CYS A 47 -18.24 -7.25 -25.07
C CYS A 47 -19.67 -7.69 -25.41
N ARG A 48 -20.64 -6.77 -25.39
CA ARG A 48 -22.09 -7.04 -25.59
C ARG A 48 -22.73 -8.05 -24.61
N GLN A 49 -21.99 -8.53 -23.61
CA GLN A 49 -22.44 -9.55 -22.67
C GLN A 49 -23.55 -9.07 -21.70
N CYS A 50 -23.65 -7.75 -21.47
CA CYS A 50 -24.64 -7.14 -20.58
C CYS A 50 -25.97 -6.84 -21.29
N ALA A 51 -26.36 -7.66 -22.27
CA ALA A 51 -27.60 -7.47 -23.01
C ALA A 51 -28.81 -7.75 -22.10
N VAL A 52 -29.78 -6.85 -22.12
CA VAL A 52 -31.08 -6.98 -21.46
C VAL A 52 -32.18 -6.56 -22.43
N LYS A 53 -33.40 -7.03 -22.19
CA LYS A 53 -34.58 -6.58 -22.93
C LYS A 53 -35.12 -5.32 -22.27
N GLN A 54 -35.25 -4.22 -23.01
CA GLN A 54 -35.85 -2.97 -22.54
C GLN A 54 -37.20 -2.74 -23.20
N TYR A 55 -38.20 -2.37 -22.41
CA TYR A 55 -39.56 -2.08 -22.84
C TYR A 55 -39.84 -0.57 -22.74
N GLN A 56 -40.80 -0.08 -23.52
CA GLN A 56 -41.18 1.33 -23.49
C GLN A 56 -41.97 1.69 -22.22
N ASN A 57 -42.77 0.76 -21.72
CA ASN A 57 -43.63 0.87 -20.54
C ASN A 57 -44.04 -0.53 -20.07
N ALA A 58 -44.91 -0.62 -19.06
CA ALA A 58 -45.39 -1.88 -18.51
C ALA A 58 -46.23 -2.71 -19.50
N GLU A 59 -46.87 -2.08 -20.48
CA GLU A 59 -47.76 -2.74 -21.46
C GLU A 59 -47.02 -3.24 -22.71
N ASP A 60 -45.80 -2.76 -22.97
CA ASP A 60 -44.98 -3.19 -24.10
C ASP A 60 -44.47 -4.62 -23.89
N THR A 61 -44.86 -5.53 -24.78
CA THR A 61 -44.44 -6.93 -24.78
C THR A 61 -43.38 -7.24 -25.82
N ARG A 62 -43.08 -6.29 -26.72
CA ARG A 62 -42.12 -6.48 -27.82
C ARG A 62 -40.71 -6.16 -27.35
N GLY A 63 -40.52 -5.01 -26.70
CA GLY A 63 -39.24 -4.50 -26.24
C GLY A 63 -38.12 -4.47 -27.31
N ARG A 64 -36.91 -4.14 -26.88
CA ARG A 64 -35.69 -4.16 -27.70
C ARG A 64 -34.49 -4.61 -26.87
N LEU A 65 -33.53 -5.28 -27.50
CA LEU A 65 -32.26 -5.58 -26.85
C LEU A 65 -31.42 -4.31 -26.71
N VAL A 66 -30.92 -4.05 -25.50
CA VAL A 66 -30.00 -2.96 -25.20
C VAL A 66 -28.83 -3.47 -24.35
N MET A 67 -27.71 -2.74 -24.39
CA MET A 67 -26.56 -3.03 -23.54
C MET A 67 -26.68 -2.20 -22.26
N SER A 68 -26.91 -2.85 -21.13
CA SER A 68 -27.16 -2.14 -19.86
C SER A 68 -25.99 -1.24 -19.42
N CYS A 69 -24.75 -1.61 -19.76
CA CYS A 69 -23.58 -0.76 -19.47
C CYS A 69 -23.50 0.54 -20.28
N MET A 70 -24.29 0.68 -21.35
CA MET A 70 -24.34 1.87 -22.20
C MET A 70 -25.69 2.59 -22.12
N THR A 71 -26.57 2.15 -21.21
CA THR A 71 -27.93 2.67 -21.06
C THR A 71 -28.08 3.29 -19.68
N PRO A 72 -28.57 4.55 -19.56
CA PRO A 72 -28.74 5.21 -18.27
C PRO A 72 -29.88 4.56 -17.46
N ALA A 73 -29.79 4.60 -16.13
CA ALA A 73 -30.83 4.16 -15.21
C ALA A 73 -31.89 5.26 -14.97
N THR A 74 -32.69 5.57 -15.98
CA THR A 74 -33.70 6.65 -15.91
C THR A 74 -34.98 6.20 -15.23
N ASP A 75 -35.71 7.15 -14.65
CA ASP A 75 -37.03 6.91 -14.05
C ASP A 75 -38.02 6.31 -15.05
N GLY A 76 -38.85 5.37 -14.59
CA GLY A 76 -39.82 4.65 -15.43
C GLY A 76 -39.20 3.67 -16.42
N THR A 77 -37.94 3.26 -16.22
CA THR A 77 -37.30 2.25 -17.09
C THR A 77 -37.85 0.86 -16.80
N PHE A 78 -38.31 0.14 -17.83
CA PHE A 78 -38.71 -1.27 -17.75
C PHE A 78 -37.70 -2.15 -18.47
N ILE A 79 -37.12 -3.11 -17.76
CA ILE A 79 -36.22 -4.12 -18.34
C ILE A 79 -36.57 -5.54 -17.88
N SER A 80 -36.18 -6.51 -18.68
CA SER A 80 -36.10 -7.91 -18.28
C SER A 80 -34.68 -8.43 -18.48
N ILE A 81 -34.12 -8.98 -17.39
CA ILE A 81 -32.87 -9.74 -17.43
C ILE A 81 -33.19 -11.20 -17.81
N ASP A 82 -34.38 -11.68 -17.45
CA ASP A 82 -34.80 -13.06 -17.65
C ASP A 82 -35.41 -13.38 -19.01
N ASP A 83 -35.59 -12.37 -19.87
CA ASP A 83 -36.09 -12.49 -21.24
C ASP A 83 -35.30 -13.52 -22.07
N GLU A 84 -36.02 -14.33 -22.83
CA GLU A 84 -35.46 -15.46 -23.58
C GLU A 84 -34.56 -15.01 -24.73
N GLU A 85 -34.93 -13.95 -25.44
CA GLU A 85 -34.09 -13.38 -26.51
C GLU A 85 -32.77 -12.84 -25.92
N ALA A 86 -32.84 -12.15 -24.78
CA ALA A 86 -31.66 -11.65 -24.08
C ALA A 86 -30.76 -12.77 -23.53
N LYS A 87 -31.33 -13.88 -23.03
CA LYS A 87 -30.59 -15.09 -22.62
C LYS A 87 -29.86 -15.73 -23.81
N GLN A 88 -30.57 -16.00 -24.90
CA GLN A 88 -29.98 -16.60 -26.10
C GLN A 88 -28.89 -15.72 -26.73
N PHE A 89 -29.07 -14.39 -26.71
CA PHE A 89 -28.06 -13.46 -27.17
C PHE A 89 -26.78 -13.55 -26.32
N ARG A 90 -26.90 -13.57 -24.99
CA ARG A 90 -25.75 -13.70 -24.07
C ARG A 90 -25.03 -15.04 -24.21
N GLU A 91 -25.76 -16.13 -24.40
CA GLU A 91 -25.18 -17.45 -24.67
C GLU A 91 -24.39 -17.46 -25.98
N SER A 92 -24.93 -16.85 -27.04
CA SER A 92 -24.28 -16.72 -28.34
C SER A 92 -22.97 -15.91 -28.26
N VAL A 93 -22.96 -14.83 -27.49
CA VAL A 93 -21.75 -14.02 -27.25
C VAL A 93 -20.67 -14.86 -26.57
N VAL A 94 -21.00 -15.64 -25.55
CA VAL A 94 -20.04 -16.53 -24.89
C VAL A 94 -19.50 -17.58 -25.86
N GLU A 95 -20.35 -18.20 -26.69
CA GLU A 95 -19.90 -19.14 -27.72
C GLU A 95 -18.89 -18.47 -28.69
N TRP A 96 -19.14 -17.23 -29.10
CA TRP A 96 -18.20 -16.49 -29.96
C TRP A 96 -16.85 -16.25 -29.26
N LEU A 97 -16.85 -15.87 -27.99
CA LEU A 97 -15.61 -15.70 -27.21
C LEU A 97 -14.84 -17.02 -27.07
N MET A 98 -15.55 -18.14 -26.92
CA MET A 98 -14.96 -19.49 -26.86
C MET A 98 -14.44 -20.01 -28.21
N THR A 99 -14.63 -19.26 -29.30
CA THR A 99 -14.10 -19.65 -30.62
C THR A 99 -12.57 -19.72 -30.62
N ASN A 100 -11.87 -18.80 -29.96
CA ASN A 100 -10.40 -18.83 -29.91
C ASN A 100 -9.84 -19.09 -28.51
N HIS A 101 -10.63 -18.97 -27.45
CA HIS A 101 -10.15 -19.21 -26.09
C HIS A 101 -9.62 -20.65 -25.92
N PRO A 102 -8.42 -20.86 -25.36
CA PRO A 102 -7.83 -22.19 -25.21
C PRO A 102 -8.53 -22.98 -24.10
N HIS A 103 -8.44 -24.31 -24.14
CA HIS A 103 -9.06 -25.18 -23.15
C HIS A 103 -8.15 -25.39 -21.93
N ASP A 104 -7.62 -24.29 -21.42
CA ASP A 104 -6.56 -24.32 -20.40
C ASP A 104 -7.12 -24.30 -18.98
N CYS A 105 -8.44 -24.19 -18.77
CA CYS A 105 -9.03 -24.07 -17.43
C CYS A 105 -8.42 -25.00 -16.36
N PRO A 106 -8.12 -26.30 -16.64
CA PRO A 106 -7.51 -27.22 -15.68
C PRO A 106 -6.04 -26.92 -15.30
N VAL A 107 -5.32 -26.14 -16.11
CA VAL A 107 -3.91 -25.78 -15.89
C VAL A 107 -3.68 -24.27 -15.73
N CYS A 108 -4.64 -23.45 -16.15
CA CYS A 108 -4.64 -21.99 -16.05
C CYS A 108 -4.74 -21.57 -14.58
N GLU A 109 -3.86 -20.64 -14.20
CA GLU A 109 -3.66 -20.17 -12.85
C GLU A 109 -4.89 -19.42 -12.29
N GLU A 110 -5.65 -18.81 -13.18
CA GLU A 110 -6.89 -18.09 -12.86
C GLU A 110 -8.11 -18.99 -12.73
N GLY A 111 -8.04 -20.31 -12.94
CA GLY A 111 -9.25 -21.14 -12.82
C GLY A 111 -9.84 -21.07 -11.40
N GLY A 112 -11.16 -20.81 -11.33
CA GLY A 112 -11.94 -20.43 -10.13
C GLY A 112 -11.56 -19.10 -9.48
N ASN A 113 -10.76 -18.29 -10.16
CA ASN A 113 -10.62 -16.85 -9.94
C ASN A 113 -10.97 -16.06 -11.23
N CYS A 114 -11.43 -16.75 -12.27
CA CYS A 114 -11.61 -16.22 -13.62
C CYS A 114 -13.05 -15.72 -13.84
N HIS A 115 -13.20 -14.44 -14.17
CA HIS A 115 -14.50 -13.85 -14.42
C HIS A 115 -15.19 -14.42 -15.68
N LEU A 116 -14.41 -14.80 -16.71
CA LEU A 116 -14.95 -15.53 -17.87
C LEU A 116 -15.58 -16.87 -17.49
N GLN A 117 -15.02 -17.58 -16.50
CA GLN A 117 -15.64 -18.82 -16.01
C GLN A 117 -16.96 -18.54 -15.30
N ASP A 118 -16.99 -17.53 -14.40
CA ASP A 118 -18.22 -17.13 -13.70
C ASP A 118 -19.34 -16.79 -14.71
N MET A 119 -19.04 -15.96 -15.71
CA MET A 119 -20.02 -15.54 -16.71
C MET A 119 -20.45 -16.70 -17.62
N THR A 120 -19.53 -17.61 -17.97
CA THR A 120 -19.86 -18.79 -18.79
C THR A 120 -20.86 -19.68 -18.07
N VAL A 121 -20.61 -19.99 -16.79
CA VAL A 121 -21.53 -20.79 -15.96
C VAL A 121 -22.88 -20.08 -15.82
N MET A 122 -22.88 -18.78 -15.55
CA MET A 122 -24.10 -17.97 -15.40
C MET A 122 -24.99 -17.97 -16.66
N THR A 123 -24.38 -18.05 -17.84
CA THR A 123 -25.12 -18.09 -19.11
C THR A 123 -25.54 -19.50 -19.56
N GLY A 124 -25.05 -20.56 -18.91
CA GLY A 124 -25.39 -21.94 -19.25
C GLY A 124 -24.70 -22.50 -20.49
N HIS A 125 -23.74 -21.78 -21.08
CA HIS A 125 -23.03 -22.26 -22.27
C HIS A 125 -22.24 -23.54 -21.98
N SER A 126 -22.49 -24.60 -22.75
CA SER A 126 -21.93 -25.94 -22.52
C SER A 126 -21.34 -26.62 -23.77
N PHE A 127 -21.70 -26.18 -24.98
CA PHE A 127 -21.26 -26.81 -26.23
C PHE A 127 -20.77 -25.78 -27.25
N ARG A 128 -19.67 -26.10 -27.92
CA ARG A 128 -19.09 -25.27 -29.01
C ARG A 128 -19.33 -25.92 -30.37
N ARG A 129 -19.84 -25.14 -31.33
CA ARG A 129 -20.05 -25.62 -32.71
C ARG A 129 -18.85 -25.44 -33.65
N TYR A 130 -17.90 -24.58 -33.29
CA TYR A 130 -16.73 -24.29 -34.11
C TYR A 130 -15.74 -25.47 -34.15
N ARG A 131 -15.39 -25.90 -35.37
CA ARG A 131 -14.58 -27.10 -35.65
C ARG A 131 -13.22 -26.85 -36.30
N PHE A 132 -12.85 -25.59 -36.54
CA PHE A 132 -11.60 -25.25 -37.23
C PHE A 132 -10.45 -24.98 -36.25
N THR A 133 -9.27 -24.69 -36.78
CA THR A 133 -8.11 -24.28 -35.99
C THR A 133 -8.39 -22.98 -35.22
N LYS A 134 -7.87 -22.90 -33.99
CA LYS A 134 -7.91 -21.68 -33.18
C LYS A 134 -6.75 -20.77 -33.57
N ARG A 135 -6.97 -19.46 -33.46
CA ARG A 135 -5.91 -18.46 -33.54
C ARG A 135 -4.87 -18.68 -32.44
N THR A 136 -3.60 -18.46 -32.77
CA THR A 136 -2.51 -18.47 -31.80
C THR A 136 -1.72 -17.15 -31.83
N HIS A 137 -1.20 -16.78 -30.67
CA HIS A 137 -0.34 -15.63 -30.43
C HIS A 137 0.93 -16.06 -29.72
N ARG A 138 2.01 -15.30 -29.94
CA ARG A 138 3.24 -15.42 -29.17
C ARG A 138 3.13 -14.58 -27.89
N ASN A 139 3.47 -15.19 -26.77
CA ASN A 139 3.55 -14.50 -25.48
C ASN A 139 4.78 -13.58 -25.44
N GLN A 140 4.69 -12.54 -24.63
CA GLN A 140 5.80 -11.61 -24.39
C GLN A 140 6.37 -11.81 -22.99
N ASP A 141 7.65 -11.52 -22.83
CA ASP A 141 8.20 -11.26 -21.50
C ASP A 141 7.80 -9.85 -21.07
N LEU A 142 7.02 -9.76 -19.98
CA LEU A 142 6.57 -8.49 -19.40
C LEU A 142 7.33 -8.13 -18.11
N GLY A 143 8.40 -8.88 -17.83
CA GLY A 143 9.25 -8.70 -16.67
C GLY A 143 9.03 -9.76 -15.57
N PRO A 144 9.49 -9.47 -14.35
CA PRO A 144 9.57 -10.48 -13.29
C PRO A 144 8.25 -10.70 -12.53
N PHE A 145 7.29 -9.76 -12.64
CA PHE A 145 6.07 -9.80 -11.83
C PHE A 145 4.88 -10.46 -12.52
N ILE A 146 4.76 -10.30 -13.84
CA ILE A 146 3.55 -10.67 -14.58
C ILE A 146 3.92 -11.61 -15.71
N SER A 147 3.20 -12.73 -15.79
CA SER A 147 3.23 -13.64 -16.93
C SER A 147 2.20 -13.23 -17.98
N HIS A 148 2.49 -13.53 -19.25
CA HIS A 148 1.63 -13.19 -20.37
C HIS A 148 1.19 -14.45 -21.12
N GLU A 149 -0.11 -14.65 -21.31
CA GLU A 149 -0.69 -15.72 -22.11
C GLU A 149 -1.79 -15.19 -23.05
N MET A 150 -1.37 -14.72 -24.22
CA MET A 150 -2.24 -13.97 -25.13
C MET A 150 -3.33 -14.80 -25.78
N ASN A 151 -3.17 -16.12 -25.82
CA ASN A 151 -4.20 -16.98 -26.40
C ASN A 151 -5.49 -16.96 -25.56
N ARG A 152 -5.40 -16.60 -24.27
CA ARG A 152 -6.55 -16.48 -23.35
C ARG A 152 -7.34 -15.17 -23.53
N CYS A 153 -6.90 -14.25 -24.39
CA CYS A 153 -7.50 -12.92 -24.51
C CYS A 153 -8.86 -12.91 -25.21
N ILE A 154 -9.85 -12.26 -24.57
CA ILE A 154 -11.21 -12.04 -25.09
C ILE A 154 -11.44 -10.62 -25.63
N ALA A 155 -10.38 -9.84 -25.83
CA ALA A 155 -10.42 -8.47 -26.38
C ALA A 155 -11.43 -7.55 -25.67
N CYS A 156 -11.47 -7.57 -24.33
CA CYS A 156 -12.37 -6.72 -23.54
C CYS A 156 -11.87 -5.27 -23.36
N TYR A 157 -10.62 -4.98 -23.74
CA TYR A 157 -9.93 -3.69 -23.60
C TYR A 157 -9.71 -3.17 -22.17
N ARG A 158 -10.04 -3.96 -21.12
CA ARG A 158 -9.81 -3.53 -19.73
C ARG A 158 -8.34 -3.24 -19.42
N CYS A 159 -7.42 -4.09 -19.89
CA CYS A 159 -5.99 -3.96 -19.62
C CYS A 159 -5.42 -2.61 -20.10
N VAL A 160 -5.66 -2.25 -21.37
CA VAL A 160 -5.15 -0.99 -21.94
C VAL A 160 -5.86 0.24 -21.37
N ARG A 161 -7.16 0.16 -21.08
CA ARG A 161 -7.89 1.27 -20.44
C ARG A 161 -7.40 1.52 -19.01
N TYR A 162 -7.13 0.45 -18.27
CA TYR A 162 -6.48 0.58 -16.97
C TYR A 162 -5.07 1.14 -17.11
N TYR A 163 -4.22 0.46 -17.89
CA TYR A 163 -2.80 0.77 -17.94
C TYR A 163 -2.53 2.19 -18.47
N LYS A 164 -3.15 2.55 -19.61
CA LYS A 164 -2.95 3.84 -20.25
C LYS A 164 -3.85 4.92 -19.66
N ASP A 165 -5.16 4.71 -19.67
CA ASP A 165 -6.11 5.80 -19.37
C ASP A 165 -6.25 6.04 -17.86
N TYR A 166 -6.11 5.01 -17.02
CA TYR A 166 -6.21 5.15 -15.57
C TYR A 166 -4.84 5.40 -14.92
N ALA A 167 -3.85 4.57 -15.21
CA ALA A 167 -2.53 4.57 -14.56
C ALA A 167 -1.42 5.35 -15.30
N ASP A 168 -1.71 5.93 -16.48
CA ASP A 168 -0.76 6.70 -17.32
C ASP A 168 0.48 5.92 -17.80
N GLY A 169 0.41 4.59 -17.84
CA GLY A 169 1.45 3.76 -18.43
C GLY A 169 1.51 3.90 -19.96
N THR A 170 2.73 3.92 -20.50
CA THR A 170 2.99 4.27 -21.91
C THR A 170 3.43 3.10 -22.79
N ASP A 171 3.85 1.99 -22.19
CA ASP A 171 4.50 0.85 -22.83
C ASP A 171 3.58 -0.36 -23.09
N LEU A 172 2.30 -0.33 -22.68
CA LEU A 172 1.29 -1.35 -23.03
C LEU A 172 0.23 -0.78 -23.99
N GLY A 173 -0.08 -1.52 -25.06
CA GLY A 173 -1.01 -1.08 -26.11
C GLY A 173 -1.84 -2.19 -26.74
N VAL A 174 -2.59 -1.81 -27.77
CA VAL A 174 -3.37 -2.71 -28.63
C VAL A 174 -2.85 -2.56 -30.07
N TYR A 175 -2.63 -3.69 -30.73
CA TYR A 175 -2.07 -3.78 -32.08
C TYR A 175 -2.90 -4.73 -32.94
N GLY A 176 -2.82 -4.57 -34.26
CA GLY A 176 -3.61 -5.36 -35.21
C GLY A 176 -5.08 -4.93 -35.30
N ALA A 177 -5.90 -5.73 -35.98
CA ALA A 177 -7.31 -5.47 -36.23
C ALA A 177 -8.10 -6.77 -36.40
N HIS A 178 -9.43 -6.69 -36.29
CA HIS A 178 -10.36 -7.81 -36.45
C HIS A 178 -10.03 -9.00 -35.52
N ASP A 179 -9.81 -10.18 -36.08
CA ASP A 179 -9.43 -11.39 -35.35
C ASP A 179 -7.93 -11.48 -35.04
N ASN A 180 -7.08 -10.57 -35.53
CA ASN A 180 -5.63 -10.53 -35.26
C ASN A 180 -5.23 -9.45 -34.24
N VAL A 181 -6.13 -9.05 -33.34
CA VAL A 181 -5.84 -8.06 -32.29
C VAL A 181 -4.92 -8.66 -31.22
N TYR A 182 -3.88 -7.90 -30.85
CA TYR A 182 -2.88 -8.25 -29.84
C TYR A 182 -2.80 -7.15 -28.77
N PHE A 183 -2.66 -7.54 -27.50
CA PHE A 183 -2.50 -6.62 -26.37
C PHE A 183 -1.16 -6.93 -25.72
N GLY A 184 -0.32 -5.93 -25.53
CA GLY A 184 1.04 -6.15 -25.04
C GLY A 184 1.93 -4.93 -25.26
N ARG A 185 3.24 -5.15 -25.20
CA ARG A 185 4.24 -4.13 -25.51
C ARG A 185 4.56 -4.09 -27.00
N PRO A 186 5.19 -3.01 -27.51
CA PRO A 186 5.79 -3.04 -28.85
C PRO A 186 6.81 -4.16 -29.02
N GLU A 187 7.58 -4.45 -27.97
CA GLU A 187 8.60 -5.51 -27.91
C GLU A 187 8.71 -6.10 -26.48
N ASP A 188 9.31 -7.28 -26.35
CA ASP A 188 9.57 -7.93 -25.05
C ASP A 188 10.29 -6.97 -24.10
N GLY A 189 9.85 -6.88 -22.85
CA GLY A 189 10.44 -5.98 -21.87
C GLY A 189 9.64 -5.81 -20.60
N THR A 190 10.33 -5.36 -19.56
CA THR A 190 9.77 -5.21 -18.21
C THR A 190 8.84 -3.99 -18.09
N LEU A 191 7.55 -4.20 -17.78
CA LEU A 191 6.57 -3.10 -17.67
C LEU A 191 7.02 -1.99 -16.70
N GLU A 192 6.83 -0.75 -17.14
CA GLU A 192 7.44 0.42 -16.49
C GLU A 192 6.54 1.09 -15.44
N SER A 193 5.21 1.04 -15.59
CA SER A 193 4.28 1.59 -14.59
C SER A 193 4.43 0.89 -13.23
N GLU A 194 4.40 1.67 -12.15
CA GLU A 194 4.44 1.22 -10.74
C GLU A 194 3.17 0.47 -10.30
N PHE A 195 2.18 0.41 -11.18
CA PHE A 195 0.88 -0.21 -10.93
C PHE A 195 0.59 -1.32 -11.94
N SER A 196 1.61 -1.80 -12.65
CA SER A 196 1.47 -2.82 -13.69
C SER A 196 0.79 -4.10 -13.17
N GLY A 197 1.05 -4.46 -11.92
CA GLY A 197 0.55 -5.67 -11.26
C GLY A 197 -0.97 -5.76 -11.17
N ASN A 198 -1.69 -4.64 -11.23
CA ASN A 198 -3.16 -4.67 -11.23
C ASN A 198 -3.74 -5.26 -12.52
N LEU A 199 -2.94 -5.42 -13.59
CA LEU A 199 -3.37 -6.15 -14.78
C LEU A 199 -3.84 -7.58 -14.45
N VAL A 200 -3.27 -8.22 -13.42
CA VAL A 200 -3.64 -9.57 -12.96
C VAL A 200 -5.08 -9.64 -12.46
N GLU A 201 -5.59 -8.58 -11.81
CA GLU A 201 -6.98 -8.56 -11.28
C GLU A 201 -7.95 -7.85 -12.23
N ILE A 202 -7.45 -6.94 -13.07
CA ILE A 202 -8.24 -6.23 -14.08
C ILE A 202 -8.61 -7.14 -15.24
N CYS A 203 -7.72 -8.06 -15.61
CA CYS A 203 -7.99 -9.02 -16.66
C CYS A 203 -9.10 -9.99 -16.23
N PRO A 204 -10.21 -10.12 -16.97
CA PRO A 204 -11.29 -11.05 -16.61
C PRO A 204 -10.94 -12.52 -16.92
N THR A 205 -9.70 -12.79 -17.35
CA THR A 205 -9.17 -14.06 -17.87
C THR A 205 -7.72 -14.21 -17.46
N GLY A 206 -7.12 -15.39 -17.62
CA GLY A 206 -5.70 -15.62 -17.30
C GLY A 206 -4.69 -15.15 -18.35
N VAL A 207 -4.90 -13.98 -18.98
CA VAL A 207 -3.91 -13.40 -19.92
C VAL A 207 -2.73 -12.80 -19.18
N PHE A 208 -3.02 -12.07 -18.10
CA PHE A 208 -2.02 -11.54 -17.19
C PHE A 208 -2.17 -12.30 -15.89
N THR A 209 -1.13 -13.02 -15.47
CA THR A 209 -1.14 -13.78 -14.21
C THR A 209 0.04 -13.37 -13.34
N ASP A 210 -0.12 -13.49 -12.03
CA ASP A 210 0.96 -13.26 -11.07
C ASP A 210 2.05 -14.33 -11.25
N LYS A 211 3.22 -13.91 -11.73
CA LYS A 211 4.36 -14.81 -12.00
C LYS A 211 4.91 -15.42 -10.72
N THR A 212 4.89 -14.67 -9.62
CA THR A 212 5.37 -15.12 -8.29
C THR A 212 4.49 -16.20 -7.67
N HIS A 213 3.19 -16.19 -8.01
CA HIS A 213 2.25 -17.25 -7.71
C HIS A 213 2.39 -18.44 -8.67
N SER A 214 2.57 -18.18 -9.97
CA SER A 214 2.61 -19.21 -11.02
C SER A 214 3.74 -20.23 -10.82
N GLU A 215 4.89 -19.80 -10.29
CA GLU A 215 6.03 -20.69 -9.96
C GLU A 215 5.69 -21.74 -8.89
N ARG A 216 4.72 -21.46 -8.01
CA ARG A 216 4.30 -22.31 -6.89
C ARG A 216 2.79 -22.34 -6.82
N TYR A 217 2.21 -22.77 -7.95
CA TYR A 217 0.82 -22.57 -8.24
C TYR A 217 -0.16 -23.38 -7.36
N ASN A 218 -1.21 -22.70 -6.88
CA ASN A 218 -2.37 -23.30 -6.22
C ASN A 218 -3.67 -22.64 -6.71
N ARG A 219 -4.82 -23.31 -6.51
CA ARG A 219 -6.11 -22.71 -6.88
C ARG A 219 -6.52 -21.68 -5.86
N LYS A 220 -7.36 -20.71 -6.25
CA LYS A 220 -7.96 -19.78 -5.26
C LYS A 220 -8.64 -20.54 -4.14
N TRP A 221 -9.41 -21.54 -4.51
CA TRP A 221 -10.14 -22.32 -3.52
C TRP A 221 -9.18 -23.08 -2.60
N ASP A 222 -8.06 -23.60 -3.15
CA ASP A 222 -6.72 -23.90 -2.54
C ASP A 222 -6.36 -23.21 -1.23
N MET A 223 -6.49 -21.90 -1.23
CA MET A 223 -5.76 -21.02 -0.33
C MET A 223 -6.59 -20.57 0.87
N GLN A 224 -5.86 -20.34 1.95
CA GLN A 224 -6.36 -19.67 3.14
C GLN A 224 -6.01 -18.18 3.08
N PHE A 225 -6.97 -17.33 3.39
CA PHE A 225 -6.81 -15.87 3.35
C PHE A 225 -7.12 -15.24 4.69
N ALA A 226 -6.54 -14.07 4.95
CA ALA A 226 -6.99 -13.20 6.04
C ALA A 226 -7.01 -11.74 5.58
N PRO A 227 -7.89 -10.89 6.14
CA PRO A 227 -7.79 -9.46 5.93
C PRO A 227 -6.48 -8.95 6.54
N SER A 228 -5.77 -8.08 5.81
CA SER A 228 -4.48 -7.60 6.27
C SER A 228 -4.17 -6.20 5.72
N ILE A 229 -3.04 -5.64 6.17
CA ILE A 229 -2.55 -4.30 5.81
C ILE A 229 -1.13 -4.43 5.25
N CYS A 230 -0.87 -3.74 4.14
CA CYS A 230 0.45 -3.70 3.53
C CYS A 230 1.47 -3.03 4.46
N GLN A 231 2.54 -3.74 4.79
CA GLN A 231 3.55 -3.32 5.78
C GLN A 231 4.72 -2.50 5.19
N GLN A 232 4.66 -2.10 3.92
CA GLN A 232 5.83 -1.60 3.18
C GLN A 232 5.91 -0.08 3.05
N CYS A 233 4.88 0.67 3.46
CA CYS A 233 4.92 2.13 3.54
C CYS A 233 3.79 2.66 4.42
N SER A 234 3.85 3.96 4.76
CA SER A 234 2.91 4.62 5.65
C SER A 234 1.47 4.70 5.16
N ILE A 235 1.16 4.34 3.92
CA ILE A 235 -0.21 4.44 3.37
C ILE A 235 -1.15 3.38 3.97
N GLY A 236 -0.64 2.18 4.29
CA GLY A 236 -1.43 1.11 4.87
C GLY A 236 -2.57 0.62 3.97
N CYS A 237 -2.26 0.24 2.71
CA CYS A 237 -3.25 -0.32 1.79
C CYS A 237 -3.83 -1.65 2.32
N ASN A 238 -5.13 -1.88 2.12
CA ASN A 238 -5.80 -3.10 2.54
C ASN A 238 -5.52 -4.22 1.54
N ILE A 239 -5.04 -5.36 2.05
CA ILE A 239 -4.64 -6.51 1.25
C ILE A 239 -5.29 -7.79 1.77
N SER A 240 -5.34 -8.80 0.91
CA SER A 240 -5.73 -10.16 1.23
C SER A 240 -4.60 -11.13 0.84
N PRO A 241 -3.67 -11.42 1.77
CA PRO A 241 -2.67 -12.47 1.59
C PRO A 241 -3.32 -13.86 1.50
N GLY A 242 -2.97 -14.61 0.47
CA GLY A 242 -3.34 -16.02 0.29
C GLY A 242 -2.16 -16.94 0.61
N GLU A 243 -2.39 -17.92 1.47
CA GLU A 243 -1.40 -18.90 1.91
C GLU A 243 -1.73 -20.32 1.44
N ARG A 244 -0.66 -21.08 1.17
CA ARG A 244 -0.74 -22.53 1.04
C ARG A 244 0.58 -23.22 1.42
N TYR A 245 0.51 -24.22 2.30
CA TYR A 245 1.65 -25.04 2.76
C TYR A 245 2.71 -24.27 3.57
N GLY A 246 2.28 -23.37 4.44
CA GLY A 246 3.13 -22.51 5.26
C GLY A 246 3.86 -21.42 4.48
N GLU A 247 3.39 -21.08 3.27
CA GLU A 247 3.98 -20.07 2.41
C GLU A 247 2.91 -19.14 1.83
N LEU A 248 3.17 -17.84 1.85
CA LEU A 248 2.37 -16.88 1.09
C LEU A 248 2.54 -17.13 -0.41
N ARG A 249 1.42 -17.30 -1.10
CA ARG A 249 1.34 -17.61 -2.53
C ARG A 249 1.10 -16.37 -3.36
N ARG A 250 0.24 -15.46 -2.90
CA ARG A 250 -0.11 -14.21 -3.59
C ARG A 250 -0.72 -13.18 -2.64
N ILE A 251 -0.74 -11.92 -3.08
CA ILE A 251 -1.47 -10.83 -2.43
C ILE A 251 -2.57 -10.33 -3.37
N GLU A 252 -3.81 -10.33 -2.90
CA GLU A 252 -4.95 -9.71 -3.58
C GLU A 252 -5.25 -8.32 -3.01
N ASN A 253 -5.80 -7.44 -3.85
CA ASN A 253 -6.39 -6.19 -3.37
C ASN A 253 -7.63 -6.50 -2.53
N ARG A 254 -7.60 -6.12 -1.24
CA ARG A 254 -8.80 -6.14 -0.42
C ARG A 254 -9.53 -4.82 -0.59
N TYR A 255 -10.80 -4.90 -0.98
CA TYR A 255 -11.59 -3.71 -1.23
C TYR A 255 -11.77 -2.91 0.07
N ASN A 256 -11.46 -1.62 0.00
CA ASN A 256 -11.77 -0.64 1.04
C ASN A 256 -12.15 0.66 0.32
N GLY A 257 -13.41 1.09 0.49
CA GLY A 257 -13.96 2.26 -0.20
C GLY A 257 -13.29 3.59 0.17
N THR A 258 -12.58 3.62 1.31
CA THR A 258 -11.96 4.83 1.86
C THR A 258 -10.45 4.91 1.58
N VAL A 259 -9.77 3.75 1.49
CA VAL A 259 -8.30 3.68 1.31
C VAL A 259 -7.92 3.36 -0.14
N ASN A 260 -7.63 2.10 -0.47
CA ASN A 260 -7.01 1.70 -1.74
C ASN A 260 -8.00 1.36 -2.85
N HIS A 261 -9.30 1.26 -2.54
CA HIS A 261 -10.37 0.94 -3.49
C HIS A 261 -10.11 -0.38 -4.23
N TYR A 262 -9.87 -0.34 -5.54
CA TYR A 262 -9.60 -1.53 -6.36
C TYR A 262 -8.11 -1.80 -6.66
N PHE A 263 -7.17 -0.97 -6.18
CA PHE A 263 -5.80 -0.98 -6.71
C PHE A 263 -4.70 -0.98 -5.64
N LEU A 264 -3.64 -1.74 -5.91
CA LEU A 264 -2.38 -1.76 -5.16
C LEU A 264 -1.24 -1.17 -6.00
N CYS A 265 -0.12 -0.80 -5.37
CA CYS A 265 1.14 -0.60 -6.10
C CYS A 265 1.88 -1.94 -6.24
N ASP A 266 2.83 -2.01 -7.16
CA ASP A 266 3.61 -3.23 -7.42
C ASP A 266 4.45 -3.65 -6.21
N ARG A 267 4.90 -2.68 -5.39
CA ARG A 267 5.48 -2.92 -4.06
C ARG A 267 4.54 -3.72 -3.18
N GLY A 268 3.33 -3.18 -2.94
CA GLY A 268 2.32 -3.84 -2.11
C GLY A 268 1.93 -5.23 -2.57
N ARG A 269 1.91 -5.45 -3.89
CA ARG A 269 1.46 -6.71 -4.50
C ARG A 269 2.52 -7.80 -4.50
N PHE A 270 3.77 -7.49 -4.87
CA PHE A 270 4.81 -8.52 -5.09
C PHE A 270 5.93 -8.51 -4.04
N GLY A 271 5.98 -7.50 -3.16
CA GLY A 271 7.06 -7.34 -2.17
C GLY A 271 6.91 -8.19 -0.91
N TYR A 272 6.11 -9.25 -0.90
CA TYR A 272 5.85 -10.10 0.30
C TYR A 272 6.84 -11.25 0.47
N GLY A 273 7.73 -11.50 -0.49
CA GLY A 273 8.61 -12.68 -0.52
C GLY A 273 9.51 -12.84 0.70
N TYR A 274 9.76 -11.77 1.47
CA TYR A 274 10.53 -11.80 2.71
C TYR A 274 9.89 -12.68 3.81
N VAL A 275 8.57 -12.88 3.78
CA VAL A 275 7.86 -13.79 4.69
C VAL A 275 8.23 -15.25 4.42
N ASN A 276 8.48 -15.60 3.15
CA ASN A 276 8.79 -16.96 2.73
C ASN A 276 10.28 -17.32 2.84
N LEU A 277 11.12 -16.41 3.32
CA LEU A 277 12.55 -16.66 3.42
C LEU A 277 12.86 -17.79 4.41
N LYS A 278 13.80 -18.65 4.02
CA LYS A 278 14.19 -19.84 4.79
C LYS A 278 15.14 -19.53 5.94
N ASP A 279 15.83 -18.39 5.88
CA ASP A 279 16.82 -17.95 6.87
C ASP A 279 16.19 -17.21 8.07
N ARG A 280 14.86 -17.03 8.08
CA ARG A 280 14.13 -16.39 9.19
C ARG A 280 14.33 -17.16 10.50
N PRO A 281 14.42 -16.48 11.65
CA PRO A 281 14.38 -17.15 12.94
C PRO A 281 13.02 -17.84 13.13
N ARG A 282 13.03 -19.14 13.44
CA ARG A 282 11.81 -19.96 13.67
C ARG A 282 11.77 -20.61 15.06
N GLN A 283 12.84 -20.47 15.82
CA GLN A 283 12.96 -20.96 17.19
C GLN A 283 13.76 -19.94 18.00
N PRO A 284 13.46 -19.78 19.30
CA PRO A 284 14.31 -18.95 20.14
C PRO A 284 15.69 -19.59 20.26
N VAL A 285 16.73 -18.76 20.21
CA VAL A 285 18.12 -19.21 20.31
C VAL A 285 18.89 -18.35 21.30
N GLN A 286 19.75 -18.98 22.10
CA GLN A 286 20.63 -18.31 23.05
C GLN A 286 22.09 -18.56 22.70
N ARG A 287 22.90 -17.52 22.78
CA ARG A 287 24.34 -17.61 22.55
C ARG A 287 25.05 -18.28 23.73
N ARG A 288 25.89 -19.27 23.45
CA ARG A 288 26.81 -19.91 24.42
C ARG A 288 28.20 -19.99 23.80
N GLY A 289 29.08 -19.07 24.18
CA GLY A 289 30.36 -18.88 23.50
C GLY A 289 30.14 -18.35 22.08
N ASP A 290 30.68 -19.05 21.10
CA ASP A 290 30.55 -18.69 19.67
C ASP A 290 29.34 -19.35 18.99
N ASP A 291 28.66 -20.27 19.67
CA ASP A 291 27.52 -21.02 19.11
C ASP A 291 26.17 -20.54 19.63
N PHE A 292 25.11 -20.78 18.86
CA PHE A 292 23.73 -20.62 19.28
C PHE A 292 23.11 -21.97 19.64
N ILE A 293 22.48 -22.05 20.81
CA ILE A 293 21.66 -23.18 21.21
C ILE A 293 20.18 -22.87 21.02
N THR A 294 19.44 -23.83 20.48
CA THR A 294 17.98 -23.75 20.34
C THR A 294 17.32 -23.96 21.70
N LEU A 295 16.35 -23.11 22.02
CA LEU A 295 15.55 -23.19 23.23
C LEU A 295 14.11 -23.59 22.93
N ASN A 296 13.42 -24.17 23.91
CA ASN A 296 11.96 -24.19 23.91
C ASN A 296 11.40 -22.86 24.49
N ALA A 297 10.08 -22.65 24.42
CA ALA A 297 9.46 -21.41 24.87
C ALA A 297 9.69 -21.14 26.38
N GLU A 298 9.56 -22.14 27.23
CA GLU A 298 9.74 -22.01 28.69
C GLU A 298 11.19 -21.66 29.04
N GLN A 299 12.15 -22.35 28.43
CA GLN A 299 13.59 -22.08 28.58
C GLN A 299 13.94 -20.67 28.09
N ALA A 300 13.35 -20.22 26.99
CA ALA A 300 13.56 -18.88 26.47
C ALA A 300 13.01 -17.81 27.43
N MET A 301 11.82 -18.01 28.00
CA MET A 301 11.23 -17.06 28.97
C MET A 301 11.99 -17.04 30.29
N GLN A 302 12.31 -18.20 30.86
CA GLN A 302 13.08 -18.27 32.10
C GLN A 302 14.48 -17.68 31.93
N GLY A 303 15.16 -18.04 30.83
CA GLY A 303 16.48 -17.51 30.51
C GLY A 303 16.46 -15.99 30.29
N ALA A 304 15.47 -15.46 29.57
CA ALA A 304 15.30 -14.02 29.41
C ALA A 304 15.04 -13.31 30.75
N ALA A 305 14.11 -13.85 31.56
CA ALA A 305 13.71 -13.26 32.82
C ALA A 305 14.86 -13.20 33.83
N ASP A 306 15.66 -14.26 33.90
CA ASP A 306 16.83 -14.32 34.77
C ASP A 306 17.88 -13.27 34.39
N ILE A 307 18.07 -13.01 33.10
CA ILE A 307 19.01 -11.96 32.67
C ILE A 307 18.43 -10.57 32.96
N LEU A 308 17.14 -10.33 32.71
CA LEU A 308 16.50 -9.05 33.03
C LEU A 308 16.55 -8.74 34.52
N ARG A 309 16.32 -9.72 35.41
CA ARG A 309 16.41 -9.55 36.87
C ARG A 309 17.81 -9.21 37.37
N GLN A 310 18.85 -9.64 36.63
CA GLN A 310 20.25 -9.35 36.96
C GLN A 310 20.71 -7.99 36.43
N SER A 311 19.95 -7.39 35.51
CA SER A 311 20.27 -6.10 34.89
C SER A 311 19.86 -4.95 35.80
N LYS A 312 20.67 -3.89 35.87
CA LYS A 312 20.36 -2.69 36.66
C LYS A 312 19.39 -1.76 35.94
N LYS A 313 19.56 -1.61 34.62
CA LYS A 313 18.72 -0.78 33.77
C LYS A 313 18.57 -1.43 32.40
N VAL A 314 17.34 -1.85 32.12
CA VAL A 314 16.94 -2.42 30.83
C VAL A 314 16.31 -1.31 30.00
N ILE A 315 16.73 -1.17 28.74
CA ILE A 315 16.07 -0.31 27.76
C ILE A 315 15.41 -1.12 26.65
N GLY A 316 14.34 -0.58 26.08
CA GLY A 316 13.63 -1.17 24.95
C GLY A 316 13.73 -0.27 23.72
N ILE A 317 14.13 -0.84 22.59
CA ILE A 317 14.12 -0.17 21.29
C ILE A 317 12.99 -0.77 20.45
N GLY A 318 11.93 0.01 20.28
CA GLY A 318 10.75 -0.32 19.49
C GLY A 318 10.97 -0.23 17.98
N SER A 319 9.86 -0.32 17.24
CA SER A 319 9.90 -0.33 15.78
C SER A 319 8.64 0.18 15.12
N PRO A 320 8.76 0.99 14.04
CA PRO A 320 7.62 1.36 13.22
C PRO A 320 7.18 0.24 12.24
N ARG A 321 7.87 -0.92 12.23
CA ARG A 321 7.41 -2.17 11.57
C ARG A 321 6.43 -2.94 12.46
N ALA A 322 6.62 -2.87 13.78
CA ALA A 322 5.84 -3.60 14.77
C ALA A 322 4.46 -2.95 15.01
N SER A 323 3.52 -3.76 15.50
CA SER A 323 2.18 -3.29 15.85
C SER A 323 2.17 -2.36 17.06
N ILE A 324 1.05 -1.65 17.28
CA ILE A 324 0.83 -0.86 18.51
C ILE A 324 0.93 -1.73 19.75
N GLU A 325 0.33 -2.92 19.72
CA GLU A 325 0.31 -3.87 20.83
C GLU A 325 1.73 -4.36 21.17
N SER A 326 2.56 -4.61 20.17
CA SER A 326 3.95 -5.09 20.36
C SER A 326 4.86 -3.99 20.92
N ASN A 327 4.76 -2.77 20.39
CA ASN A 327 5.50 -1.63 20.95
C ASN A 327 5.04 -1.32 22.39
N PHE A 328 3.73 -1.41 22.65
CA PHE A 328 3.18 -1.22 24.00
C PHE A 328 3.67 -2.29 24.98
N ALA A 329 3.65 -3.56 24.59
CA ALA A 329 4.18 -4.64 25.43
C ALA A 329 5.67 -4.45 25.77
N LEU A 330 6.47 -3.93 24.82
CA LEU A 330 7.86 -3.59 25.08
C LEU A 330 7.97 -2.44 26.08
N ARG A 331 7.18 -1.37 25.89
CA ARG A 331 7.13 -0.22 26.78
C ARG A 331 6.75 -0.61 28.21
N GLU A 332 5.79 -1.52 28.39
CA GLU A 332 5.41 -2.04 29.70
C GLU A 332 6.50 -2.91 30.33
N LEU A 333 7.23 -3.70 29.53
CA LEU A 333 8.34 -4.52 30.02
C LEU A 333 9.51 -3.69 30.57
N VAL A 334 9.85 -2.57 29.92
CA VAL A 334 11.06 -1.77 30.27
C VAL A 334 10.75 -0.51 31.06
N GLY A 335 9.49 -0.09 31.11
CA GLY A 335 9.07 1.20 31.66
C GLY A 335 9.07 2.31 30.62
N ALA A 336 8.18 3.30 30.78
CA ALA A 336 7.97 4.38 29.82
C ALA A 336 9.22 5.24 29.59
N GLU A 337 10.01 5.46 30.63
CA GLU A 337 11.25 6.22 30.64
C GLU A 337 12.44 5.50 29.99
N ASN A 338 12.35 4.18 29.83
CA ASN A 338 13.39 3.36 29.18
C ASN A 338 12.95 2.85 27.80
N PHE A 339 11.81 3.34 27.30
CA PHE A 339 11.30 3.02 25.97
C PHE A 339 11.76 4.04 24.94
N TYR A 340 12.36 3.53 23.87
CA TYR A 340 12.84 4.28 22.73
C TYR A 340 12.14 3.78 21.47
N THR A 341 11.80 4.68 20.56
CA THR A 341 11.02 4.34 19.36
C THR A 341 11.81 3.53 18.32
N GLY A 342 13.14 3.54 18.41
CA GLY A 342 14.02 3.00 17.38
C GLY A 342 14.04 3.82 16.09
N ILE A 343 13.46 5.02 16.10
CA ILE A 343 13.52 6.00 15.01
C ILE A 343 14.68 6.97 15.27
N ALA A 344 15.48 7.28 14.25
CA ALA A 344 16.58 8.25 14.36
C ALA A 344 16.06 9.63 14.78
N ARG A 345 16.83 10.36 15.60
CA ARG A 345 16.39 11.62 16.25
C ARG A 345 15.76 12.62 15.27
N GLY A 346 16.47 12.93 14.19
CA GLY A 346 15.96 13.90 13.20
C GLY A 346 14.69 13.44 12.50
N GLU A 347 14.54 12.14 12.23
CA GLU A 347 13.28 11.60 11.67
C GLU A 347 12.15 11.68 12.68
N GLN A 348 12.41 11.35 13.94
CA GLN A 348 11.44 11.44 15.01
C GLN A 348 10.97 12.89 15.23
N GLU A 349 11.86 13.87 15.21
CA GLU A 349 11.51 15.30 15.31
C GLU A 349 10.56 15.73 14.18
N ARG A 350 10.86 15.34 12.93
CA ARG A 350 10.00 15.61 11.77
C ARG A 350 8.65 14.91 11.87
N LEU A 351 8.63 13.67 12.36
CA LEU A 351 7.41 12.91 12.59
C LEU A 351 6.53 13.57 13.66
N GLN A 352 7.12 14.05 14.76
CA GLN A 352 6.39 14.79 15.80
C GLN A 352 5.85 16.11 15.26
N LEU A 353 6.61 16.82 14.43
CA LEU A 353 6.14 18.03 13.75
C LEU A 353 4.97 17.72 12.80
N ALA A 354 5.04 16.64 12.02
CA ALA A 354 3.95 16.21 11.15
C ALA A 354 2.67 15.90 11.98
N LEU A 355 2.80 15.14 13.07
CA LEU A 355 1.67 14.86 13.99
C LEU A 355 1.09 16.15 14.59
N LYS A 356 1.95 17.11 14.97
CA LYS A 356 1.52 18.42 15.46
C LYS A 356 0.70 19.16 14.39
N VAL A 357 1.17 19.20 13.15
CA VAL A 357 0.43 19.83 12.04
C VAL A 357 -0.92 19.17 11.81
N LEU A 358 -0.98 17.83 11.80
CA LEU A 358 -2.24 17.09 11.55
C LEU A 358 -3.26 17.25 12.69
N ARG A 359 -2.81 17.38 13.95
CA ARG A 359 -3.69 17.51 15.13
C ARG A 359 -4.06 18.94 15.45
N GLU A 360 -3.12 19.86 15.37
CA GLU A 360 -3.28 21.24 15.85
C GLU A 360 -3.46 22.24 14.71
N GLY A 361 -3.20 21.84 13.45
CA GLY A 361 -3.21 22.75 12.31
C GLY A 361 -4.59 23.29 11.91
N GLY A 362 -5.69 22.74 12.41
CA GLY A 362 -7.06 23.14 12.03
C GLY A 362 -7.42 22.83 10.57
N ILE A 363 -6.66 21.95 9.92
CA ILE A 363 -6.79 21.60 8.50
C ILE A 363 -7.09 20.12 8.39
N TYR A 364 -8.06 19.79 7.53
CA TYR A 364 -8.51 18.43 7.35
C TYR A 364 -7.45 17.57 6.67
N THR A 365 -7.28 16.33 7.16
CA THR A 365 -6.44 15.31 6.51
C THR A 365 -7.33 14.39 5.69
N PRO A 366 -7.28 14.43 4.35
CA PRO A 366 -8.13 13.59 3.53
C PRO A 366 -7.77 12.12 3.65
N ALA A 367 -8.79 11.28 3.51
CA ALA A 367 -8.55 9.87 3.26
C ALA A 367 -7.90 9.67 1.88
N LEU A 368 -7.17 8.56 1.68
CA LEU A 368 -6.49 8.27 0.41
C LEU A 368 -7.43 8.36 -0.81
N ARG A 369 -8.66 7.82 -0.71
CA ARG A 369 -9.64 7.91 -1.81
C ARG A 369 -10.10 9.34 -2.08
N GLU A 370 -10.20 10.17 -1.05
CA GLU A 370 -10.69 11.55 -1.17
C GLU A 370 -9.71 12.45 -1.93
N ILE A 371 -8.41 12.12 -1.96
CA ILE A 371 -7.39 12.82 -2.75
C ILE A 371 -7.82 12.95 -4.21
N GLU A 372 -8.51 11.95 -4.77
CA GLU A 372 -8.97 11.96 -6.16
C GLU A 372 -10.01 13.06 -6.47
N SER A 373 -10.59 13.69 -5.45
CA SER A 373 -11.61 14.75 -5.58
C SER A 373 -11.05 16.19 -5.56
N TYR A 374 -9.75 16.36 -5.30
CA TYR A 374 -9.14 17.68 -5.18
C TYR A 374 -8.90 18.31 -6.56
N ASP A 375 -9.03 19.63 -6.66
CA ASP A 375 -9.04 20.37 -7.92
C ASP A 375 -7.81 21.28 -8.13
N ALA A 376 -6.86 21.26 -7.19
CA ALA A 376 -5.49 21.73 -7.33
C ALA A 376 -4.58 21.03 -6.30
N VAL A 377 -3.34 20.67 -6.68
CA VAL A 377 -2.42 19.94 -5.78
C VAL A 377 -1.04 20.59 -5.78
N LEU A 378 -0.47 20.79 -4.59
CA LEU A 378 0.94 21.13 -4.38
C LEU A 378 1.62 19.98 -3.63
N VAL A 379 2.61 19.35 -4.26
CA VAL A 379 3.53 18.40 -3.62
C VAL A 379 4.81 19.15 -3.28
N LEU A 380 5.10 19.31 -1.99
CA LEU A 380 6.23 20.06 -1.48
C LEU A 380 7.23 19.10 -0.80
N GLY A 381 8.37 18.86 -1.46
CA GLY A 381 9.50 18.09 -0.92
C GLY A 381 9.31 16.58 -0.86
N GLU A 382 8.36 16.02 -1.60
CA GLU A 382 8.11 14.58 -1.64
C GLU A 382 8.05 14.05 -3.08
N ASP A 383 8.73 12.94 -3.34
CA ASP A 383 8.47 12.12 -4.52
C ASP A 383 7.50 10.99 -4.17
N VAL A 384 6.21 11.32 -4.21
CA VAL A 384 5.14 10.38 -3.85
C VAL A 384 5.06 9.17 -4.78
N THR A 385 5.71 9.15 -5.95
CA THR A 385 5.75 7.93 -6.77
C THR A 385 6.63 6.86 -6.12
N GLN A 386 7.58 7.27 -5.28
CA GLN A 386 8.54 6.39 -4.61
C GLN A 386 8.18 6.18 -3.13
N THR A 387 7.77 7.24 -2.43
CA THR A 387 7.50 7.20 -0.98
C THR A 387 6.07 6.75 -0.67
N GLY A 388 5.10 7.09 -1.51
CA GLY A 388 3.68 6.81 -1.30
C GLY A 388 2.92 6.53 -2.59
N ALA A 389 3.33 5.52 -3.38
CA ALA A 389 2.83 5.31 -4.75
C ALA A 389 1.30 5.37 -4.91
N ARG A 390 0.51 4.83 -3.97
CA ARG A 390 -0.96 4.94 -4.08
C ARG A 390 -1.48 6.38 -3.96
N VAL A 391 -0.81 7.27 -3.23
CA VAL A 391 -1.08 8.72 -3.26
C VAL A 391 -0.79 9.28 -4.64
N ALA A 392 0.33 8.91 -5.28
CA ALA A 392 0.62 9.35 -6.64
C ALA A 392 -0.48 8.95 -7.65
N LEU A 393 -0.98 7.71 -7.57
CA LEU A 393 -2.10 7.28 -8.42
C LEU A 393 -3.40 8.06 -8.12
N ALA A 394 -3.65 8.43 -6.86
CA ALA A 394 -4.79 9.27 -6.51
C ALA A 394 -4.63 10.72 -7.04
N VAL A 395 -3.42 11.29 -6.98
CA VAL A 395 -3.08 12.59 -7.58
C VAL A 395 -3.28 12.56 -9.10
N ARG A 396 -2.91 11.45 -9.78
CA ARG A 396 -3.23 11.28 -11.22
C ARG A 396 -4.73 11.35 -11.49
N GLN A 397 -5.56 10.76 -10.63
CA GLN A 397 -7.02 10.88 -10.78
C GLN A 397 -7.53 12.30 -10.50
N ALA A 398 -6.98 12.98 -9.48
CA ALA A 398 -7.29 14.37 -9.17
C ALA A 398 -7.00 15.28 -10.37
N VAL A 399 -5.83 15.16 -10.99
CA VAL A 399 -5.44 15.91 -12.19
C VAL A 399 -6.40 15.65 -13.37
N LYS A 400 -6.79 14.39 -13.58
CA LYS A 400 -7.77 13.98 -14.61
C LYS A 400 -9.20 14.44 -14.31
N GLY A 401 -9.49 14.87 -13.07
CA GLY A 401 -10.78 15.39 -12.65
C GLY A 401 -11.29 16.54 -13.51
N LYS A 402 -10.41 17.32 -14.14
CA LYS A 402 -10.81 18.47 -14.97
C LYS A 402 -11.62 18.05 -16.19
N ALA A 403 -11.23 16.93 -16.82
CA ALA A 403 -11.98 16.37 -17.93
C ALA A 403 -13.40 15.94 -17.50
N ARG A 404 -13.52 15.35 -16.30
CA ARG A 404 -14.82 14.96 -15.72
C ARG A 404 -15.67 16.18 -15.40
N GLU A 405 -15.09 17.24 -14.81
CA GLU A 405 -15.77 18.52 -14.55
C GLU A 405 -16.34 19.13 -15.85
N MET A 406 -15.52 19.19 -16.90
CA MET A 406 -15.94 19.70 -18.22
C MET A 406 -17.05 18.84 -18.84
N ALA A 407 -16.97 17.53 -18.72
CA ALA A 407 -17.97 16.60 -19.21
C ALA A 407 -19.30 16.72 -18.43
N ALA A 408 -19.22 16.85 -17.10
CA ALA A 408 -20.37 17.06 -16.23
C ALA A 408 -21.11 18.36 -16.57
N ALA A 409 -20.38 19.44 -16.90
CA ALA A 409 -20.98 20.70 -17.38
C ALA A 409 -21.78 20.53 -18.68
N GLN A 410 -21.47 19.52 -19.48
CA GLN A 410 -22.19 19.14 -20.70
C GLN A 410 -23.21 18.00 -20.47
N LYS A 411 -23.47 17.62 -19.22
CA LYS A 411 -24.37 16.53 -18.83
C LYS A 411 -23.97 15.16 -19.39
N VAL A 412 -22.68 14.95 -19.63
CA VAL A 412 -22.14 13.62 -19.96
C VAL A 412 -21.94 12.84 -18.67
N ALA A 413 -22.45 11.62 -18.63
CA ALA A 413 -22.35 10.75 -17.45
C ALA A 413 -20.93 10.20 -17.27
N ASP A 414 -20.51 10.00 -16.01
CA ASP A 414 -19.15 9.58 -15.64
C ASP A 414 -18.73 8.23 -16.23
N TRP A 415 -19.68 7.33 -16.47
CA TRP A 415 -19.41 6.03 -17.08
C TRP A 415 -19.13 6.10 -18.59
N GLN A 416 -19.37 7.23 -19.25
CA GLN A 416 -19.04 7.46 -20.68
C GLN A 416 -17.60 7.94 -20.85
N ILE A 417 -16.64 7.12 -20.43
CA ILE A 417 -15.22 7.50 -20.35
C ILE A 417 -14.65 8.02 -21.68
N ALA A 418 -15.04 7.42 -22.81
CA ALA A 418 -14.57 7.86 -24.13
C ALA A 418 -15.05 9.28 -24.46
N ALA A 419 -16.27 9.65 -24.09
CA ALA A 419 -16.80 11.00 -24.29
C ALA A 419 -16.09 12.00 -23.39
N ILE A 420 -15.84 11.64 -22.12
CA ILE A 420 -15.09 12.46 -21.17
C ILE A 420 -13.69 12.78 -21.69
N LEU A 421 -12.96 11.77 -22.16
CA LEU A 421 -11.62 11.95 -22.72
C LEU A 421 -11.64 12.85 -23.97
N ASN A 422 -12.65 12.71 -24.84
CA ASN A 422 -12.79 13.56 -26.03
C ASN A 422 -13.11 15.03 -25.69
N ILE A 423 -13.93 15.28 -24.67
CA ILE A 423 -14.28 16.62 -24.21
C ILE A 423 -13.11 17.29 -23.51
N GLY A 424 -12.50 16.59 -22.55
CA GLY A 424 -11.40 17.12 -21.74
C GLY A 424 -10.09 17.25 -22.52
N GLN A 425 -9.83 16.36 -23.48
CA GLN A 425 -8.57 16.28 -24.23
C GLN A 425 -7.36 16.27 -23.27
N ARG A 426 -6.61 17.37 -23.21
CA ARG A 426 -5.43 17.57 -22.35
C ARG A 426 -5.71 18.46 -21.15
N ALA A 427 -6.96 18.82 -20.88
CA ALA A 427 -7.33 19.62 -19.73
C ALA A 427 -7.03 18.86 -18.43
N LYS A 428 -6.37 19.56 -17.51
CA LYS A 428 -5.86 19.01 -16.26
C LYS A 428 -6.14 20.00 -15.13
N HIS A 429 -6.46 19.49 -13.94
CA HIS A 429 -6.34 20.31 -12.74
C HIS A 429 -4.86 20.61 -12.48
N PRO A 430 -4.51 21.81 -11.97
CA PRO A 430 -3.11 22.17 -11.76
C PRO A 430 -2.47 21.29 -10.69
N LEU A 431 -1.31 20.74 -11.05
CA LEU A 431 -0.41 20.03 -10.15
C LEU A 431 0.93 20.76 -10.15
N PHE A 432 1.43 21.09 -8.97
CA PHE A 432 2.76 21.64 -8.77
C PHE A 432 3.58 20.66 -7.95
N VAL A 433 4.80 20.38 -8.40
CA VAL A 433 5.69 19.43 -7.73
C VAL A 433 7.01 20.11 -7.43
N THR A 434 7.52 19.94 -6.22
CA THR A 434 8.90 20.28 -5.90
C THR A 434 9.67 19.02 -5.53
N ASN A 435 10.88 18.89 -6.05
CA ASN A 435 11.78 17.81 -5.71
C ASN A 435 13.23 18.24 -5.97
N VAL A 436 14.19 17.44 -5.52
CA VAL A 436 15.62 17.68 -5.81
C VAL A 436 16.01 17.35 -7.26
N ASP A 437 15.18 16.59 -7.97
CA ASP A 437 15.41 16.10 -9.34
C ASP A 437 14.08 15.69 -9.99
N ASP A 438 14.12 15.17 -11.20
CA ASP A 438 12.97 14.70 -11.98
C ASP A 438 12.14 13.65 -11.22
N THR A 439 10.81 13.79 -11.29
CA THR A 439 9.86 12.81 -10.74
C THR A 439 9.02 12.19 -11.85
N ARG A 440 8.39 11.05 -11.55
CA ARG A 440 7.43 10.44 -12.49
C ARG A 440 6.08 11.16 -12.54
N LEU A 441 5.86 12.22 -11.76
CA LEU A 441 4.69 13.09 -11.90
C LEU A 441 4.94 14.33 -12.77
N ASP A 442 6.18 14.56 -13.21
CA ASP A 442 6.53 15.69 -14.08
C ASP A 442 5.77 15.63 -15.42
N ASP A 443 5.37 14.44 -15.86
CA ASP A 443 4.56 14.19 -17.06
C ASP A 443 3.15 14.80 -17.00
N ILE A 444 2.64 15.03 -15.79
CA ILE A 444 1.31 15.60 -15.55
C ILE A 444 1.31 16.89 -14.74
N ALA A 445 2.46 17.35 -14.24
CA ALA A 445 2.60 18.61 -13.54
C ALA A 445 2.38 19.81 -14.48
N ALA A 446 1.72 20.86 -13.97
CA ALA A 446 1.64 22.16 -14.62
C ALA A 446 2.99 22.90 -14.54
N TRP A 447 3.72 22.71 -13.43
CA TRP A 447 5.09 23.16 -13.27
C TRP A 447 5.80 22.34 -12.19
N THR A 448 7.07 22.04 -12.42
CA THR A 448 7.95 21.36 -11.46
C THR A 448 9.08 22.31 -11.06
N TYR A 449 9.36 22.41 -9.76
CA TYR A 449 10.51 23.13 -9.22
C TYR A 449 11.58 22.15 -8.75
N ARG A 450 12.68 22.08 -9.51
CA ARG A 450 13.84 21.23 -9.21
C ARG A 450 14.86 22.08 -8.48
N ALA A 451 15.01 21.86 -7.17
CA ALA A 451 15.84 22.72 -6.34
C ALA A 451 16.34 21.99 -5.08
N PRO A 452 17.39 22.50 -4.42
CA PRO A 452 17.78 22.06 -3.08
C PRO A 452 16.61 22.12 -2.10
N VAL A 453 16.62 21.23 -1.09
CA VAL A 453 15.52 21.09 -0.12
C VAL A 453 15.24 22.40 0.61
N GLU A 454 16.28 23.17 0.92
CA GLU A 454 16.18 24.49 1.56
C GLU A 454 15.42 25.48 0.67
N ASP A 455 15.69 25.49 -0.64
CA ASP A 455 15.04 26.39 -1.59
C ASP A 455 13.60 25.95 -1.90
N GLN A 456 13.31 24.65 -1.83
CA GLN A 456 11.94 24.15 -1.88
C GLN A 456 11.12 24.64 -0.66
N ALA A 457 11.69 24.59 0.56
CA ALA A 457 11.04 25.14 1.75
C ALA A 457 10.78 26.65 1.60
N ARG A 458 11.78 27.41 1.10
CA ARG A 458 11.65 28.85 0.81
C ARG A 458 10.53 29.15 -0.17
N LEU A 459 10.38 28.36 -1.24
CA LEU A 459 9.26 28.47 -2.17
C LEU A 459 7.92 28.31 -1.45
N GLY A 460 7.79 27.32 -0.57
CA GLY A 460 6.57 27.12 0.23
C GLY A 460 6.26 28.30 1.15
N PHE A 461 7.26 28.86 1.85
CA PHE A 461 7.08 30.08 2.65
C PHE A 461 6.65 31.28 1.79
N ALA A 462 7.22 31.42 0.59
CA ALA A 462 6.88 32.51 -0.32
C ALA A 462 5.45 32.39 -0.87
N ILE A 463 5.01 31.17 -1.19
CA ILE A 463 3.62 30.89 -1.56
C ILE A 463 2.68 31.25 -0.41
N ALA A 464 3.02 30.87 0.83
CA ALA A 464 2.21 31.21 2.00
C ALA A 464 2.11 32.74 2.20
N HIS A 465 3.22 33.47 2.09
CA HIS A 465 3.25 34.94 2.18
C HIS A 465 2.44 35.63 1.07
N ALA A 466 2.52 35.12 -0.15
CA ALA A 466 1.75 35.65 -1.27
C ALA A 466 0.24 35.35 -1.17
N LEU A 467 -0.14 34.27 -0.47
CA LEU A 467 -1.53 33.96 -0.12
C LEU A 467 -2.04 34.82 1.05
N ASP A 468 -1.21 35.07 2.05
CA ASP A 468 -1.48 35.85 3.25
C ASP A 468 -0.22 36.59 3.71
N ASN A 469 -0.24 37.92 3.61
CA ASN A 469 0.92 38.78 3.91
C ASN A 469 1.31 38.81 5.40
N THR A 470 0.52 38.19 6.29
CA THR A 470 0.88 37.99 7.69
C THR A 470 1.80 36.79 7.91
N ALA A 471 1.89 35.87 6.93
CA ALA A 471 2.90 34.82 6.94
C ALA A 471 4.31 35.42 6.67
N PRO A 472 5.40 34.74 7.05
CA PRO A 472 6.75 35.29 6.94
C PRO A 472 7.14 35.62 5.50
N ALA A 473 7.67 36.82 5.28
CA ALA A 473 8.26 37.19 3.99
C ALA A 473 9.54 36.40 3.72
N VAL A 474 9.85 36.19 2.44
CA VAL A 474 11.05 35.50 1.99
C VAL A 474 11.87 36.45 1.11
N ASP A 475 13.05 36.83 1.58
CA ASP A 475 13.96 37.69 0.83
C ASP A 475 14.72 36.90 -0.25
N GLY A 476 15.18 37.58 -1.31
CA GLY A 476 16.09 37.00 -2.29
C GLY A 476 15.46 36.04 -3.29
N ILE A 477 14.16 36.18 -3.57
CA ILE A 477 13.46 35.49 -4.67
C ILE A 477 13.63 36.33 -5.94
N ASP A 478 14.14 35.71 -7.01
CA ASP A 478 14.28 36.39 -8.29
C ASP A 478 12.92 36.59 -9.00
N SER A 479 12.90 37.45 -10.01
CA SER A 479 11.66 37.81 -10.72
C SER A 479 11.00 36.64 -11.44
N ASP A 480 11.76 35.68 -11.95
CA ASP A 480 11.22 34.55 -12.69
C ASP A 480 10.55 33.56 -11.74
N LEU A 481 11.18 33.27 -10.60
CA LEU A 481 10.58 32.46 -9.54
C LEU A 481 9.36 33.17 -8.92
N GLN A 482 9.39 34.49 -8.75
CA GLN A 482 8.24 35.26 -8.29
C GLN A 482 7.04 35.12 -9.25
N ASN A 483 7.27 35.20 -10.57
CA ASN A 483 6.22 34.96 -11.56
C ASN A 483 5.62 33.54 -11.45
N LYS A 484 6.42 32.53 -11.13
CA LYS A 484 5.93 31.17 -10.89
C LYS A 484 5.13 31.05 -9.60
N ILE A 485 5.57 31.72 -8.53
CA ILE A 485 4.81 31.81 -7.27
C ILE A 485 3.43 32.40 -7.53
N ASP A 486 3.34 33.49 -8.30
CA ASP A 486 2.06 34.13 -8.62
C ASP A 486 1.11 33.17 -9.36
N VAL A 487 1.63 32.35 -10.29
CA VAL A 487 0.85 31.31 -10.98
C VAL A 487 0.34 30.24 -10.02
N ILE A 488 1.18 29.77 -9.10
CA ILE A 488 0.81 28.77 -8.09
C ILE A 488 -0.27 29.33 -7.16
N VAL A 489 -0.05 30.55 -6.66
CA VAL A 489 -0.97 31.27 -5.77
C VAL A 489 -2.31 31.46 -6.45
N GLN A 490 -2.34 31.89 -7.72
CA GLN A 490 -3.57 32.05 -8.48
C GLN A 490 -4.31 30.72 -8.64
N ALA A 491 -3.60 29.64 -8.96
CA ALA A 491 -4.19 28.31 -9.13
C ALA A 491 -4.75 27.75 -7.81
N LEU A 492 -3.99 27.81 -6.72
CA LEU A 492 -4.41 27.30 -5.41
C LEU A 492 -5.53 28.15 -4.79
N ALA A 493 -5.48 29.47 -4.94
CA ALA A 493 -6.53 30.37 -4.44
C ALA A 493 -7.82 30.31 -5.26
N GLY A 494 -7.72 29.99 -6.56
CA GLY A 494 -8.87 29.81 -7.45
C GLY A 494 -9.52 28.43 -7.36
N ALA A 495 -8.84 27.47 -6.72
CA ALA A 495 -9.33 26.11 -6.49
C ALA A 495 -10.41 26.08 -5.41
N LYS A 496 -11.41 25.21 -5.55
CA LYS A 496 -12.43 25.04 -4.51
C LYS A 496 -11.91 24.17 -3.37
N LYS A 497 -11.10 23.17 -3.73
CA LYS A 497 -10.60 22.13 -2.84
C LYS A 497 -9.12 21.86 -3.15
N PRO A 498 -8.20 22.74 -2.70
CA PRO A 498 -6.76 22.55 -2.88
C PRO A 498 -6.16 21.55 -1.89
N LEU A 499 -5.18 20.76 -2.33
CA LEU A 499 -4.45 19.78 -1.52
C LEU A 499 -2.98 20.15 -1.39
N ILE A 500 -2.47 20.12 -0.15
CA ILE A 500 -1.05 20.23 0.13
C ILE A 500 -0.52 18.85 0.58
N ILE A 501 0.49 18.35 -0.12
CA ILE A 501 1.16 17.07 0.16
C ILE A 501 2.61 17.37 0.55
N SER A 502 3.04 16.87 1.70
CA SER A 502 4.42 16.97 2.20
C SER A 502 4.75 15.71 3.00
N GLY A 503 5.93 15.60 3.60
CA GLY A 503 6.28 14.46 4.43
C GLY A 503 7.65 14.57 5.09
N THR A 504 8.09 13.46 5.69
CA THR A 504 9.34 13.40 6.44
C THR A 504 10.55 12.99 5.59
N ASN A 505 10.34 12.59 4.33
CA ASN A 505 11.36 11.96 3.50
C ASN A 505 12.38 12.95 2.94
N ALA A 506 12.00 14.22 2.77
CA ALA A 506 12.88 15.31 2.38
C ALA A 506 14.04 15.55 3.37
N GLY A 507 13.87 15.11 4.63
CA GLY A 507 14.85 15.36 5.70
C GLY A 507 14.81 16.77 6.28
N SER A 508 13.82 17.60 5.94
CA SER A 508 13.70 19.00 6.40
C SER A 508 12.42 19.26 7.18
N SER A 509 12.57 19.86 8.36
CA SER A 509 11.44 20.35 9.17
C SER A 509 10.81 21.60 8.54
N GLU A 510 11.62 22.43 7.89
CA GLU A 510 11.21 23.68 7.24
C GLU A 510 10.26 23.41 6.06
N VAL A 511 10.44 22.31 5.32
CA VAL A 511 9.49 21.87 4.29
C VAL A 511 8.11 21.57 4.90
N ILE A 512 8.06 20.85 6.01
CA ILE A 512 6.79 20.53 6.71
C ILE A 512 6.13 21.82 7.24
N GLN A 513 6.92 22.74 7.80
CA GLN A 513 6.45 24.05 8.27
C GLN A 513 5.89 24.90 7.11
N ALA A 514 6.60 24.94 5.99
CA ALA A 514 6.17 25.67 4.80
C ALA A 514 4.86 25.11 4.24
N ALA A 515 4.72 23.78 4.15
CA ALA A 515 3.47 23.13 3.74
C ALA A 515 2.30 23.48 4.67
N ALA A 516 2.53 23.46 5.99
CA ALA A 516 1.53 23.85 6.97
C ALA A 516 1.12 25.33 6.83
N ASN A 517 2.09 26.22 6.59
CA ASN A 517 1.83 27.64 6.36
C ASN A 517 1.01 27.89 5.08
N VAL A 518 1.33 27.20 3.97
CA VAL A 518 0.54 27.31 2.72
C VAL A 518 -0.89 26.86 2.97
N ALA A 519 -1.07 25.71 3.61
CA ALA A 519 -2.41 25.19 3.92
C ALA A 519 -3.17 26.16 4.85
N LYS A 520 -2.52 26.73 5.87
CA LYS A 520 -3.13 27.70 6.77
C LYS A 520 -3.57 28.97 6.02
N ALA A 521 -2.72 29.51 5.16
CA ALA A 521 -3.04 30.69 4.36
C ALA A 521 -4.25 30.45 3.44
N LEU A 522 -4.34 29.26 2.82
CA LEU A 522 -5.53 28.86 2.05
C LEU A 522 -6.78 28.75 2.93
N LYS A 523 -6.66 28.15 4.12
CA LYS A 523 -7.78 28.02 5.08
C LYS A 523 -8.30 29.38 5.50
N GLY A 524 -7.41 30.34 5.80
CA GLY A 524 -7.76 31.72 6.15
C GLY A 524 -8.52 32.48 5.05
N ARG A 525 -8.38 32.06 3.79
CA ARG A 525 -9.13 32.58 2.64
C ARG A 525 -10.46 31.86 2.39
N GLY A 526 -10.81 30.88 3.23
CA GLY A 526 -12.06 30.13 3.14
C GLY A 526 -12.03 28.93 2.17
N ALA A 527 -10.85 28.49 1.72
CA ALA A 527 -10.73 27.29 0.89
C ALA A 527 -11.01 26.01 1.69
N ASP A 528 -11.59 25.00 1.04
CA ASP A 528 -11.71 23.63 1.59
C ASP A 528 -10.39 22.88 1.40
N VAL A 529 -9.35 23.40 2.06
CA VAL A 529 -7.99 22.89 1.93
C VAL A 529 -7.78 21.60 2.72
N GLY A 530 -7.12 20.64 2.08
CA GLY A 530 -6.63 19.43 2.71
C GLY A 530 -5.11 19.44 2.86
N ILE A 531 -4.60 18.72 3.86
CA ILE A 531 -3.17 18.47 4.04
C ILE A 531 -2.88 17.00 4.33
N THR A 532 -1.86 16.42 3.73
CA THR A 532 -1.42 15.05 4.02
C THR A 532 0.10 15.00 4.22
N MET A 533 0.54 14.19 5.19
CA MET A 533 1.94 14.04 5.56
C MET A 533 2.40 12.59 5.33
N ILE A 534 3.31 12.38 4.38
CA ILE A 534 3.87 11.06 4.09
C ILE A 534 4.96 10.73 5.12
N ALA A 535 4.80 9.61 5.81
CA ALA A 535 5.83 9.04 6.68
C ALA A 535 6.52 7.85 6.00
N ARG A 536 7.62 7.36 6.58
CA ARG A 536 8.42 6.27 5.97
C ARG A 536 7.75 4.90 6.07
N SER A 537 7.32 4.54 7.29
CA SER A 537 6.91 3.17 7.60
C SER A 537 5.42 3.11 7.94
N VAL A 538 4.85 1.91 7.79
CA VAL A 538 3.43 1.62 7.96
C VAL A 538 2.85 2.10 9.29
N ASN A 539 3.62 1.97 10.38
CA ASN A 539 3.19 2.37 11.73
C ASN A 539 3.99 3.56 12.30
N SER A 540 4.64 4.36 11.44
CA SER A 540 5.38 5.54 11.88
C SER A 540 4.49 6.51 12.67
N MET A 541 3.29 6.82 12.16
CA MET A 541 2.36 7.70 12.87
C MET A 541 1.98 7.11 14.23
N GLY A 542 1.60 5.83 14.27
CA GLY A 542 1.22 5.16 15.51
C GLY A 542 2.31 5.17 16.59
N LEU A 543 3.55 4.87 16.22
CA LEU A 543 4.68 4.92 17.14
C LEU A 543 5.02 6.36 17.57
N GLY A 544 4.88 7.32 16.65
CA GLY A 544 4.99 8.74 16.99
C GLY A 544 3.93 9.20 18.00
N MET A 545 2.70 8.68 17.91
CA MET A 545 1.63 8.95 18.88
C MET A 545 1.89 8.30 20.26
N MET A 546 2.61 7.19 20.29
CA MET A 546 3.00 6.50 21.54
C MET A 546 4.08 7.29 22.29
N GLY A 547 5.02 7.88 21.56
CA GLY A 547 6.14 8.63 22.12
C GLY A 547 7.23 7.71 22.69
N GLY A 548 8.28 8.32 23.24
CA GLY A 548 9.51 7.64 23.70
C GLY A 548 10.76 8.38 23.25
N GLY A 549 11.93 7.97 23.76
CA GLY A 549 13.21 8.53 23.30
C GLY A 549 13.56 8.11 21.86
N SER A 550 14.51 8.79 21.24
CA SER A 550 15.00 8.44 19.91
C SER A 550 16.00 7.28 19.93
N LEU A 551 16.27 6.67 18.78
CA LEU A 551 17.34 5.66 18.66
C LEU A 551 18.69 6.22 19.12
N ASP A 552 18.98 7.49 18.80
CA ASP A 552 20.21 8.15 19.22
C ASP A 552 20.35 8.21 20.74
N ASP A 553 19.24 8.42 21.45
CA ASP A 553 19.22 8.44 22.92
C ASP A 553 19.45 7.02 23.47
N ALA A 554 18.80 6.01 22.90
CA ALA A 554 19.01 4.60 23.27
C ALA A 554 20.47 4.17 23.10
N LEU A 555 21.08 4.50 21.95
CA LEU A 555 22.49 4.20 21.69
C LEU A 555 23.40 4.94 22.68
N GLY A 556 23.07 6.20 23.03
CA GLY A 556 23.80 6.97 24.05
C GLY A 556 23.75 6.33 25.44
N GLU A 557 22.61 5.78 25.86
CA GLU A 557 22.47 5.05 27.13
C GLU A 557 23.38 3.81 27.20
N LEU A 558 23.50 3.07 26.09
CA LEU A 558 24.40 1.90 25.99
C LEU A 558 25.87 2.32 25.90
N GLU A 559 26.17 3.37 25.13
CA GLU A 559 27.53 3.91 24.97
C GLU A 559 28.12 4.41 26.28
N THR A 560 27.29 5.05 27.13
CA THR A 560 27.70 5.53 28.45
C THR A 560 27.74 4.42 29.52
N GLY A 561 27.19 3.24 29.22
CA GLY A 561 27.02 2.16 30.19
C GLY A 561 25.95 2.44 31.24
N SER A 562 25.07 3.41 30.99
CA SER A 562 23.94 3.73 31.85
C SER A 562 22.87 2.64 31.82
N ALA A 563 22.67 2.03 30.64
CA ALA A 563 21.90 0.81 30.46
C ALA A 563 22.83 -0.39 30.27
N ASP A 564 22.54 -1.51 30.95
CA ASP A 564 23.31 -2.75 30.88
C ASP A 564 22.56 -3.90 30.19
N ALA A 565 21.31 -3.66 29.78
CA ALA A 565 20.55 -4.57 28.93
C ALA A 565 19.70 -3.81 27.90
N VAL A 566 19.57 -4.40 26.71
CA VAL A 566 18.71 -3.87 25.65
C VAL A 566 17.82 -4.96 25.04
N VAL A 567 16.56 -4.61 24.80
CA VAL A 567 15.60 -5.39 24.02
C VAL A 567 15.31 -4.67 22.70
N VAL A 568 15.70 -5.25 21.58
CA VAL A 568 15.42 -4.70 20.24
C VAL A 568 14.24 -5.44 19.62
N LEU A 569 13.13 -4.73 19.43
CA LEU A 569 11.89 -5.26 18.86
C LEU A 569 11.82 -4.92 17.37
N GLU A 570 11.81 -5.95 16.52
CA GLU A 570 11.52 -5.88 15.09
C GLU A 570 12.14 -4.64 14.42
N ASN A 571 13.42 -4.36 14.66
CA ASN A 571 14.10 -3.19 14.08
C ASN A 571 15.53 -3.53 13.64
N ASP A 572 15.89 -3.27 12.38
CA ASP A 572 17.28 -3.33 11.93
C ASP A 572 17.98 -1.99 12.17
N LEU A 573 18.62 -1.86 13.33
CA LEU A 573 19.25 -0.62 13.77
C LEU A 573 20.32 -0.08 12.79
N HIS A 574 20.95 -0.96 12.01
CA HIS A 574 21.95 -0.58 11.00
C HIS A 574 21.37 0.24 9.85
N ARG A 575 20.04 0.28 9.70
CA ARG A 575 19.37 1.16 8.74
C ARG A 575 19.20 2.56 9.27
N HIS A 576 19.14 2.73 10.59
CA HIS A 576 18.76 3.99 11.23
C HIS A 576 19.95 4.70 11.88
N ALA A 577 21.06 3.99 12.07
CA ALA A 577 22.33 4.52 12.55
C ALA A 577 23.51 3.78 11.89
N SER A 578 24.71 4.35 11.96
CA SER A 578 25.90 3.72 11.39
C SER A 578 26.24 2.40 12.06
N ALA A 579 26.68 1.42 11.25
CA ALA A 579 27.02 0.10 11.75
C ALA A 579 28.12 0.14 12.82
N THR A 580 29.09 1.02 12.67
CA THR A 580 30.16 1.25 13.64
C THR A 580 29.59 1.61 15.02
N ARG A 581 28.67 2.58 15.06
CA ARG A 581 28.05 3.05 16.30
C ARG A 581 27.16 1.98 16.92
N VAL A 582 26.28 1.37 16.12
CA VAL A 582 25.37 0.30 16.58
C VAL A 582 26.16 -0.84 17.20
N ASN A 583 27.18 -1.36 16.50
CA ASN A 583 28.00 -2.46 17.01
C ASN A 583 28.76 -2.07 18.29
N ALA A 584 29.34 -0.86 18.34
CA ALA A 584 30.05 -0.39 19.52
C ALA A 584 29.13 -0.22 20.75
N ALA A 585 27.89 0.26 20.54
CA ALA A 585 26.89 0.40 21.58
C ALA A 585 26.42 -0.97 22.09
N LEU A 586 26.04 -1.88 21.18
CA LEU A 586 25.59 -3.23 21.54
C LEU A 586 26.68 -4.05 22.24
N ALA A 587 27.96 -3.90 21.85
CA ALA A 587 29.09 -4.59 22.48
C ALA A 587 29.33 -4.18 23.94
N LYS A 588 28.83 -3.01 24.37
CA LYS A 588 28.93 -2.54 25.76
C LYS A 588 27.82 -3.08 26.64
N ALA A 589 26.75 -3.63 26.08
CA ALA A 589 25.63 -4.16 26.83
C ALA A 589 25.89 -5.64 27.22
N PRO A 590 25.98 -5.97 28.52
CA PRO A 590 26.01 -7.35 28.99
C PRO A 590 24.88 -8.24 28.45
N LEU A 591 23.72 -7.66 28.13
CA LEU A 591 22.61 -8.35 27.48
C LEU A 591 22.11 -7.58 26.26
N VAL A 592 22.01 -8.30 25.14
CA VAL A 592 21.31 -7.88 23.93
C VAL A 592 20.29 -8.95 23.59
N MET A 593 19.00 -8.63 23.73
CA MET A 593 17.91 -9.49 23.32
C MET A 593 17.28 -8.93 22.04
N VAL A 594 17.09 -9.79 21.04
CA VAL A 594 16.46 -9.43 19.75
C VAL A 594 15.15 -10.20 19.60
N VAL A 595 14.06 -9.48 19.32
CA VAL A 595 12.74 -10.04 19.02
C VAL A 595 12.41 -9.66 17.58
N ASP A 596 12.68 -10.53 16.61
CA ASP A 596 12.48 -10.18 15.18
C ASP A 596 12.01 -11.40 14.39
N HIS A 597 11.25 -11.14 13.32
CA HIS A 597 10.78 -12.13 12.37
C HIS A 597 11.72 -12.26 11.16
N GLN A 598 12.71 -11.38 11.03
CA GLN A 598 13.73 -11.37 9.96
C GLN A 598 15.12 -11.60 10.55
N ARG A 599 15.98 -12.30 9.80
CA ARG A 599 17.40 -12.38 10.14
C ARG A 599 18.11 -11.09 9.73
N THR A 600 18.61 -10.36 10.70
CA THR A 600 19.30 -9.06 10.55
C THR A 600 20.68 -9.12 11.19
N ALA A 601 21.56 -8.19 10.83
CA ALA A 601 22.95 -8.18 11.31
C ALA A 601 23.05 -8.00 12.84
N ILE A 602 22.05 -7.40 13.49
CA ILE A 602 22.02 -7.24 14.96
C ILE A 602 21.99 -8.59 15.69
N MET A 603 21.52 -9.67 15.05
CA MET A 603 21.47 -11.00 15.68
C MET A 603 22.85 -11.58 15.98
N GLU A 604 23.88 -11.18 15.23
CA GLU A 604 25.26 -11.63 15.46
C GLU A 604 25.84 -11.08 16.78
N ASN A 605 25.25 -9.99 17.30
CA ASN A 605 25.57 -9.42 18.61
C ASN A 605 24.56 -9.83 19.70
N ALA A 606 23.53 -10.62 19.37
CA ALA A 606 22.49 -10.99 20.31
C ALA A 606 22.96 -12.11 21.25
N HIS A 607 22.63 -11.96 22.52
CA HIS A 607 22.78 -13.00 23.54
C HIS A 607 21.57 -13.93 23.55
N LEU A 608 20.39 -13.40 23.24
CA LEU A 608 19.14 -14.15 23.09
C LEU A 608 18.35 -13.60 21.91
N VAL A 609 17.83 -14.48 21.08
CA VAL A 609 16.92 -14.14 19.98
C VAL A 609 15.59 -14.85 20.24
N LEU A 610 14.50 -14.09 20.24
CA LEU A 610 13.13 -14.61 20.24
C LEU A 610 12.57 -14.49 18.81
N SER A 611 12.06 -15.61 18.28
CA SER A 611 11.48 -15.62 16.94
C SER A 611 10.10 -14.96 16.96
N ALA A 612 9.97 -13.80 16.32
CA ALA A 612 8.70 -13.12 16.18
C ALA A 612 7.96 -13.58 14.91
N ALA A 613 6.63 -13.57 14.98
CA ALA A 613 5.76 -13.80 13.83
C ALA A 613 5.67 -12.55 12.94
N SER A 614 5.63 -12.73 11.62
CA SER A 614 5.39 -11.63 10.66
C SER A 614 3.90 -11.27 10.60
N PHE A 615 3.54 -10.23 9.82
CA PHE A 615 2.14 -9.81 9.62
C PHE A 615 1.20 -10.90 9.07
N ALA A 616 1.75 -11.95 8.44
CA ALA A 616 0.98 -13.08 7.92
C ALA A 616 0.77 -14.19 8.96
N GLU A 617 1.51 -14.13 10.05
CA GLU A 617 1.62 -15.16 11.08
C GLU A 617 1.21 -14.62 12.45
N SER A 618 0.76 -13.36 12.52
CA SER A 618 0.35 -12.65 13.74
C SER A 618 -0.81 -11.71 13.46
N ASP A 619 -1.41 -11.22 14.55
CA ASP A 619 -2.45 -10.22 14.54
C ASP A 619 -1.96 -8.93 15.22
N GLY A 620 -2.43 -7.77 14.75
CA GLY A 620 -2.08 -6.50 15.36
C GLY A 620 -2.60 -5.27 14.63
N THR A 621 -2.46 -4.11 15.27
CA THR A 621 -2.93 -2.82 14.75
C THR A 621 -1.77 -1.95 14.28
N VAL A 622 -1.93 -1.33 13.11
CA VAL A 622 -1.04 -0.26 12.60
C VAL A 622 -1.84 1.01 12.34
N ILE A 623 -1.19 2.17 12.47
CA ILE A 623 -1.79 3.47 12.20
C ILE A 623 -1.05 4.13 11.03
N ASN A 624 -1.79 4.31 9.93
CA ASN A 624 -1.26 4.85 8.69
C ASN A 624 -1.09 6.39 8.71
N ASN A 625 -0.67 6.97 7.60
CA ASN A 625 -0.36 8.40 7.44
C ASN A 625 -1.56 9.35 7.65
N GLU A 626 -2.79 8.92 7.38
CA GLU A 626 -4.02 9.70 7.66
C GLU A 626 -4.52 9.53 9.10
N GLY A 627 -3.76 8.82 9.96
CA GLY A 627 -4.10 8.55 11.35
C GLY A 627 -5.13 7.44 11.52
N ARG A 628 -5.36 6.59 10.51
CA ARG A 628 -6.32 5.48 10.57
C ARG A 628 -5.68 4.24 11.18
N ALA A 629 -6.22 3.80 12.31
CA ALA A 629 -5.97 2.50 12.90
C ALA A 629 -6.62 1.41 12.05
N GLN A 630 -5.83 0.42 11.64
CA GLN A 630 -6.26 -0.70 10.81
C GLN A 630 -5.69 -2.00 11.35
N ARG A 631 -6.50 -3.07 11.32
CA ARG A 631 -6.15 -4.39 11.84
C ARG A 631 -5.60 -5.29 10.73
N PHE A 632 -4.49 -5.98 11.01
CA PHE A 632 -4.04 -7.13 10.23
C PHE A 632 -4.23 -8.41 11.04
N PHE A 633 -4.49 -9.52 10.35
CA PHE A 633 -4.79 -10.80 10.98
C PHE A 633 -3.88 -11.93 10.50
N GLN A 634 -3.66 -12.90 11.38
CA GLN A 634 -2.93 -14.12 11.10
C GLN A 634 -3.61 -14.90 9.97
N VAL A 635 -2.82 -15.25 8.95
CA VAL A 635 -3.26 -16.00 7.77
C VAL A 635 -3.17 -17.50 8.02
N TYR A 636 -2.11 -17.94 8.69
CA TYR A 636 -1.86 -19.35 9.03
C TYR A 636 -1.09 -19.47 10.34
N ASP A 637 -1.20 -20.63 10.99
CA ASP A 637 -0.37 -21.01 12.13
C ASP A 637 0.89 -21.76 11.63
N PRO A 638 2.10 -21.21 11.80
CA PRO A 638 3.34 -21.87 11.36
C PRO A 638 3.60 -23.22 12.06
N ALA A 639 3.23 -23.36 13.34
CA ALA A 639 3.45 -24.57 14.12
C ALA A 639 2.59 -25.75 13.63
N TYR A 640 1.51 -25.45 12.90
CA TYR A 640 0.67 -26.44 12.24
C TYR A 640 1.43 -27.24 11.16
N TYR A 641 2.31 -26.57 10.42
CA TYR A 641 3.11 -27.18 9.36
C TYR A 641 4.40 -27.81 9.89
N ASP A 642 5.08 -27.13 10.82
CA ASP A 642 6.29 -27.62 11.47
C ASP A 642 6.21 -27.40 12.98
N ASN A 643 6.01 -28.49 13.72
CA ASN A 643 5.87 -28.47 15.18
C ASN A 643 7.16 -28.08 15.93
N LYS A 644 8.29 -27.99 15.23
CA LYS A 644 9.53 -27.44 15.79
C LYS A 644 9.52 -25.92 15.79
N THR A 645 8.66 -25.28 14.99
CA THR A 645 8.54 -23.82 14.94
C THR A 645 7.98 -23.32 16.27
N ILE A 646 8.75 -22.46 16.93
CA ILE A 646 8.38 -21.77 18.16
C ILE A 646 8.51 -20.29 17.86
N MET A 647 7.41 -19.73 17.36
CA MET A 647 7.30 -18.36 16.91
C MET A 647 5.96 -17.83 17.41
N LEU A 648 5.99 -16.68 18.06
CA LEU A 648 4.80 -16.02 18.62
C LEU A 648 4.78 -14.57 18.16
N GLU A 649 3.63 -13.93 18.30
CA GLU A 649 3.50 -12.49 18.18
C GLU A 649 4.40 -11.81 19.21
N SER A 650 5.04 -10.71 18.83
CA SER A 650 6.02 -10.04 19.69
C SER A 650 5.44 -9.59 21.02
N TRP A 651 4.20 -9.05 21.02
CA TRP A 651 3.51 -8.68 22.25
C TRP A 651 3.35 -9.86 23.22
N ARG A 652 3.16 -11.08 22.71
CA ARG A 652 2.97 -12.29 23.52
C ARG A 652 4.27 -12.74 24.15
N TRP A 653 5.38 -12.66 23.41
CA TRP A 653 6.72 -12.88 23.98
C TRP A 653 7.03 -11.86 25.07
N LEU A 654 6.85 -10.58 24.78
CA LEU A 654 7.18 -9.49 25.68
C LEU A 654 6.31 -9.50 26.95
N HIS A 655 5.01 -9.78 26.82
CA HIS A 655 4.12 -9.87 27.98
C HIS A 655 4.41 -11.11 28.83
N SER A 656 4.65 -12.27 28.21
CA SER A 656 5.01 -13.49 28.94
C SER A 656 6.32 -13.29 29.71
N LEU A 657 7.28 -12.60 29.10
CA LEU A 657 8.52 -12.22 29.75
C LEU A 657 8.29 -11.26 30.92
N HIS A 658 7.50 -10.20 30.72
CA HIS A 658 7.15 -9.25 31.77
C HIS A 658 6.47 -9.94 32.97
N SER A 659 5.49 -10.80 32.72
CA SER A 659 4.84 -11.62 33.75
C SER A 659 5.83 -12.52 34.48
N THR A 660 6.76 -13.15 33.75
CA THR A 660 7.79 -14.02 34.33
C THR A 660 8.74 -13.22 35.21
N VAL A 661 9.22 -12.06 34.77
CA VAL A 661 10.10 -11.17 35.55
C VAL A 661 9.44 -10.79 36.88
N GLU A 662 8.19 -10.33 36.82
CA GLU A 662 7.37 -9.90 37.97
C GLU A 662 6.83 -11.05 38.84
N ASN A 663 7.08 -12.30 38.45
CA ASN A 663 6.57 -13.49 39.14
C ASN A 663 5.03 -13.49 39.27
N ARG A 664 4.33 -13.09 38.21
CA ARG A 664 2.87 -13.08 38.08
C ARG A 664 2.40 -13.99 36.95
N GLU A 665 1.13 -14.36 36.97
CA GLU A 665 0.53 -15.13 35.88
C GLU A 665 0.38 -14.29 34.59
N VAL A 666 0.35 -14.98 33.45
CA VAL A 666 0.12 -14.37 32.14
C VAL A 666 -1.38 -14.13 31.96
N ASP A 667 -1.78 -12.87 31.94
CA ASP A 667 -3.17 -12.43 31.84
C ASP A 667 -3.57 -11.92 30.44
N TRP A 668 -2.62 -11.49 29.59
CA TRP A 668 -2.89 -11.24 28.18
C TRP A 668 -2.75 -12.54 27.39
N THR A 669 -3.86 -13.26 27.29
CA THR A 669 -3.96 -14.53 26.57
C THR A 669 -4.55 -14.37 25.17
N GLN A 670 -5.20 -13.24 24.90
CA GLN A 670 -5.80 -12.88 23.62
C GLN A 670 -5.41 -11.45 23.21
N LEU A 671 -5.41 -11.16 21.91
CA LEU A 671 -5.17 -9.81 21.38
C LEU A 671 -6.07 -8.73 22.02
N ASP A 672 -7.34 -9.04 22.29
CA ASP A 672 -8.27 -8.08 22.91
C ASP A 672 -7.81 -7.64 24.31
N HIS A 673 -7.13 -8.50 25.07
CA HIS A 673 -6.62 -8.14 26.41
C HIS A 673 -5.50 -7.10 26.33
N VAL A 674 -4.59 -7.24 25.36
CA VAL A 674 -3.52 -6.24 25.16
C VAL A 674 -4.10 -4.94 24.60
N ILE A 675 -5.12 -4.99 23.73
CA ILE A 675 -5.83 -3.79 23.27
C ILE A 675 -6.46 -3.04 24.44
N ASP A 676 -7.17 -3.73 25.33
CA ASP A 676 -7.78 -3.10 26.49
C ASP A 676 -6.73 -2.49 27.42
N ALA A 677 -5.57 -3.14 27.58
CA ALA A 677 -4.45 -2.60 28.34
C ALA A 677 -3.83 -1.35 27.68
N VAL A 678 -3.64 -1.34 26.35
CA VAL A 678 -3.19 -0.17 25.59
C VAL A 678 -4.12 1.01 25.85
N ILE A 679 -5.43 0.79 25.77
CA ILE A 679 -6.44 1.85 25.92
C ILE A 679 -6.47 2.38 27.35
N ALA A 680 -6.35 1.50 28.35
CA ALA A 680 -6.31 1.89 29.75
C ALA A 680 -5.08 2.77 30.06
N ALA A 681 -3.91 2.42 29.50
CA ALA A 681 -2.68 3.16 29.73
C ALA A 681 -2.54 4.41 28.83
N MET A 682 -3.13 4.39 27.63
CA MET A 682 -2.94 5.40 26.58
C MET A 682 -4.28 5.71 25.88
N PRO A 683 -5.15 6.52 26.51
CA PRO A 683 -6.51 6.78 26.01
C PRO A 683 -6.60 7.36 24.59
N GLN A 684 -5.52 8.00 24.10
CA GLN A 684 -5.45 8.48 22.71
C GLN A 684 -5.55 7.35 21.67
N PHE A 685 -5.36 6.09 22.07
CA PHE A 685 -5.54 4.91 21.23
C PHE A 685 -6.91 4.23 21.42
N ALA A 686 -7.86 4.82 22.16
CA ALA A 686 -9.18 4.20 22.42
C ALA A 686 -9.85 3.62 21.15
N GLY A 687 -9.78 4.33 20.03
CA GLY A 687 -10.39 3.91 18.77
C GLY A 687 -9.77 2.67 18.10
N ILE A 688 -8.62 2.14 18.57
CA ILE A 688 -8.08 0.88 18.02
C ILE A 688 -9.00 -0.31 18.31
N LYS A 689 -9.84 -0.22 19.34
CA LYS A 689 -10.86 -1.23 19.68
C LYS A 689 -11.93 -1.32 18.60
N ASP A 690 -12.27 -0.20 17.98
CA ASP A 690 -13.29 -0.10 16.95
C ASP A 690 -12.74 -0.39 15.54
N ALA A 691 -11.43 -0.63 15.40
CA ALA A 691 -10.81 -0.93 14.12
C ALA A 691 -11.29 -2.26 13.53
N ALA A 692 -11.64 -3.23 14.38
CA ALA A 692 -12.23 -4.51 14.01
C ALA A 692 -12.98 -5.17 15.20
N PRO A 693 -13.95 -6.07 14.96
CA PRO A 693 -14.61 -6.83 16.03
C PRO A 693 -13.65 -7.69 16.87
N ASP A 694 -14.04 -7.95 18.12
CA ASP A 694 -13.30 -8.80 19.06
C ASP A 694 -13.32 -10.30 18.69
N ALA A 695 -12.53 -11.11 19.40
CA ALA A 695 -12.39 -12.54 19.20
C ALA A 695 -13.69 -13.34 19.43
N THR A 696 -14.67 -12.77 20.13
CA THR A 696 -15.96 -13.38 20.43
C THR A 696 -17.01 -13.13 19.36
N PHE A 697 -16.78 -12.21 18.41
CA PHE A 697 -17.73 -11.90 17.35
C PHE A 697 -18.13 -13.14 16.54
N ARG A 698 -19.43 -13.40 16.42
CA ARG A 698 -20.00 -14.51 15.64
C ARG A 698 -21.20 -14.03 14.84
N ILE A 699 -21.41 -14.65 13.68
CA ILE A 699 -22.64 -14.50 12.91
C ILE A 699 -23.41 -15.80 12.99
N ARG A 700 -24.59 -15.76 13.62
CA ARG A 700 -25.42 -16.97 13.87
C ARG A 700 -24.63 -18.09 14.57
N GLY A 701 -23.80 -17.72 15.54
CA GLY A 701 -22.96 -18.65 16.31
C GLY A 701 -21.70 -19.14 15.59
N GLN A 702 -21.47 -18.73 14.34
CA GLN A 702 -20.31 -19.14 13.56
C GLN A 702 -19.23 -18.06 13.54
N LYS A 703 -17.96 -18.48 13.57
CA LYS A 703 -16.82 -17.65 13.18
C LYS A 703 -16.86 -17.33 11.69
N LEU A 704 -16.04 -16.40 11.23
CA LEU A 704 -15.86 -16.08 9.82
C LEU A 704 -14.87 -17.07 9.16
N ALA A 705 -15.17 -17.53 7.95
CA ALA A 705 -14.29 -18.45 7.22
C ALA A 705 -13.08 -17.71 6.63
N ARG A 706 -11.90 -18.36 6.62
CA ARG A 706 -10.68 -17.90 5.93
C ARG A 706 -10.48 -18.54 4.56
N GLU A 707 -11.17 -19.63 4.28
CA GLU A 707 -11.14 -20.29 2.97
C GLU A 707 -12.49 -20.16 2.25
N PRO A 708 -12.50 -19.97 0.93
CA PRO A 708 -13.73 -20.01 0.15
C PRO A 708 -14.33 -21.42 0.14
N HIS A 709 -15.64 -21.50 -0.05
CA HIS A 709 -16.37 -22.78 0.00
C HIS A 709 -16.01 -23.68 -1.19
N ARG A 710 -15.88 -24.99 -0.93
CA ARG A 710 -15.62 -26.03 -1.94
C ARG A 710 -16.71 -27.09 -1.92
N TYR A 711 -17.11 -27.58 -3.08
CA TYR A 711 -18.08 -28.68 -3.21
C TYR A 711 -17.43 -30.06 -3.27
N SER A 712 -16.14 -30.15 -3.65
CA SER A 712 -15.34 -31.38 -3.57
C SER A 712 -14.54 -31.42 -2.26
N GLY A 713 -14.36 -32.62 -1.69
CA GLY A 713 -13.97 -32.86 -0.28
C GLY A 713 -12.73 -32.14 0.26
N ARG A 714 -12.56 -32.23 1.60
CA ARG A 714 -11.48 -31.59 2.38
C ARG A 714 -10.13 -31.76 1.69
N THR A 715 -9.52 -30.66 1.27
CA THR A 715 -8.15 -30.69 0.77
C THR A 715 -7.23 -30.78 1.97
N ALA A 716 -6.50 -31.88 2.08
CA ALA A 716 -5.52 -32.07 3.14
C ALA A 716 -4.47 -30.94 3.07
N MET A 717 -4.43 -30.11 4.12
CA MET A 717 -3.49 -29.00 4.26
C MET A 717 -2.08 -29.50 4.49
N ARG A 718 -1.93 -30.73 5.00
CA ARG A 718 -0.64 -31.37 5.23
C ARG A 718 -0.35 -32.54 4.29
N ALA A 719 -1.07 -32.66 3.16
CA ALA A 719 -0.89 -33.78 2.22
C ALA A 719 0.57 -33.96 1.74
N ASN A 720 1.34 -32.87 1.67
CA ASN A 720 2.77 -32.87 1.31
C ASN A 720 3.69 -33.37 2.43
N ILE A 721 3.17 -33.52 3.66
CA ILE A 721 3.90 -33.94 4.86
C ILE A 721 3.41 -35.33 5.32
N SER A 722 2.09 -35.51 5.44
CA SER A 722 1.44 -36.72 5.91
C SER A 722 0.04 -36.86 5.32
N VAL A 723 -0.37 -38.09 5.02
CA VAL A 723 -1.76 -38.39 4.63
C VAL A 723 -2.73 -38.34 5.81
N HIS A 724 -2.23 -38.38 7.05
CA HIS A 724 -3.04 -38.19 8.26
C HIS A 724 -3.16 -36.70 8.58
N GLU A 725 -4.38 -36.18 8.46
CA GLU A 725 -4.67 -34.76 8.70
C GLU A 725 -4.96 -34.52 10.19
N PRO A 726 -4.13 -33.73 10.90
CA PRO A 726 -4.43 -33.33 12.27
C PRO A 726 -5.61 -32.35 12.29
N ARG A 727 -6.16 -32.13 13.49
CA ARG A 727 -7.16 -31.08 13.71
C ARG A 727 -6.59 -29.72 13.28
N GLN A 728 -7.41 -28.93 12.59
CA GLN A 728 -7.05 -27.54 12.25
C GLN A 728 -6.78 -26.70 13.52
N PRO A 729 -5.86 -25.74 13.46
CA PRO A 729 -5.59 -24.82 14.56
C PRO A 729 -6.85 -24.04 14.95
N GLN A 730 -6.97 -23.72 16.23
CA GLN A 730 -8.01 -22.83 16.71
C GLN A 730 -7.44 -21.43 16.84
N ASP A 731 -8.02 -20.50 16.11
CA ASP A 731 -7.78 -19.09 16.32
C ASP A 731 -8.45 -18.66 17.63
N LYS A 732 -7.67 -18.11 18.57
CA LYS A 732 -8.19 -17.59 19.84
C LYS A 732 -8.30 -16.09 19.86
N ASP A 733 -7.55 -15.40 18.99
CA ASP A 733 -7.34 -13.96 19.03
C ASP A 733 -8.35 -13.20 18.15
N THR A 734 -9.07 -13.89 17.28
CA THR A 734 -9.93 -13.25 16.29
C THR A 734 -11.27 -13.95 16.07
N MET A 735 -12.14 -13.30 15.30
CA MET A 735 -13.42 -13.83 14.85
C MET A 735 -13.31 -14.88 13.73
N PHE A 736 -12.11 -15.22 13.26
CA PHE A 736 -11.88 -16.11 12.12
C PHE A 736 -11.62 -17.57 12.51
N ALA A 737 -11.87 -18.48 11.57
CA ALA A 737 -11.49 -19.88 11.65
C ALA A 737 -10.44 -20.21 10.57
N PHE A 738 -9.41 -20.99 10.91
CA PHE A 738 -8.44 -21.55 9.94
C PHE A 738 -9.06 -22.69 9.13
N SER A 739 -10.13 -22.37 8.39
CA SER A 739 -10.95 -23.33 7.65
C SER A 739 -11.94 -22.61 6.72
N MET A 740 -12.54 -23.39 5.81
CA MET A 740 -13.77 -23.05 5.09
C MET A 740 -15.02 -23.11 5.99
N GLU A 741 -14.93 -23.73 7.17
CA GLU A 741 -16.02 -23.80 8.15
C GLU A 741 -16.19 -22.44 8.85
N GLY A 742 -17.24 -21.71 8.47
CA GLY A 742 -17.58 -20.40 9.03
C GLY A 742 -18.58 -19.64 8.16
N ASN A 743 -19.05 -18.49 8.65
CA ASN A 743 -19.90 -17.61 7.88
C ASN A 743 -19.07 -16.92 6.79
N ASN A 744 -19.52 -17.03 5.54
CA ASN A 744 -18.98 -16.32 4.39
C ASN A 744 -20.08 -15.70 3.51
N GLN A 745 -21.29 -15.54 4.06
CA GLN A 745 -22.42 -15.02 3.29
C GLN A 745 -22.16 -13.55 2.90
N PRO A 746 -22.33 -13.15 1.63
CA PRO A 746 -22.03 -11.79 1.19
C PRO A 746 -22.84 -10.69 1.88
N THR A 747 -24.08 -11.00 2.28
CA THR A 747 -24.99 -10.06 2.94
C THR A 747 -24.87 -10.06 4.47
N ALA A 748 -24.00 -10.89 5.04
CA ALA A 748 -23.83 -10.98 6.49
C ALA A 748 -23.28 -9.67 7.08
N PRO A 749 -23.66 -9.30 8.31
CA PRO A 749 -23.28 -8.04 8.94
C PRO A 749 -21.81 -8.03 9.39
N ARG A 750 -20.89 -7.86 8.43
CA ARG A 750 -19.44 -7.79 8.65
C ARG A 750 -18.74 -6.89 7.63
N SER A 751 -17.71 -6.19 8.10
CA SER A 751 -16.79 -5.40 7.29
C SER A 751 -15.50 -6.18 6.95
N GLU A 752 -15.10 -7.12 7.80
CA GLU A 752 -13.89 -7.91 7.59
C GLU A 752 -14.13 -9.10 6.65
N ILE A 753 -13.64 -8.94 5.42
CA ILE A 753 -13.83 -9.89 4.31
C ILE A 753 -12.46 -10.42 3.86
N PRO A 754 -12.13 -11.69 4.18
CA PRO A 754 -10.82 -12.26 3.84
C PRO A 754 -10.62 -12.48 2.34
N PHE A 755 -11.67 -12.84 1.59
CA PHE A 755 -11.60 -13.14 0.16
C PHE A 755 -12.88 -12.72 -0.55
N ALA A 756 -12.77 -12.34 -1.82
CA ALA A 756 -13.92 -12.06 -2.67
C ALA A 756 -14.54 -13.37 -3.16
N TRP A 757 -15.74 -13.71 -2.69
CA TRP A 757 -16.49 -14.88 -3.15
C TRP A 757 -17.98 -14.74 -2.82
N ALA A 758 -18.85 -15.06 -3.77
CA ALA A 758 -20.27 -15.21 -3.56
C ALA A 758 -20.79 -16.41 -4.39
N PRO A 759 -21.95 -17.01 -4.05
CA PRO A 759 -22.53 -18.05 -4.89
C PRO A 759 -22.64 -17.61 -6.36
N GLY A 760 -22.01 -18.36 -7.28
CA GLY A 760 -21.96 -18.02 -8.71
C GLY A 760 -20.86 -17.01 -9.11
N TRP A 761 -20.13 -16.44 -8.16
CA TRP A 761 -19.10 -15.41 -8.37
C TRP A 761 -17.81 -15.77 -7.62
N ASN A 762 -16.86 -16.38 -8.31
CA ASN A 762 -15.59 -16.81 -7.69
C ASN A 762 -14.43 -15.84 -7.96
N SER A 763 -14.51 -15.05 -9.02
CA SER A 763 -13.50 -14.04 -9.36
C SER A 763 -13.50 -12.84 -8.42
N PRO A 764 -12.46 -11.98 -8.45
CA PRO A 764 -12.43 -10.75 -7.65
C PRO A 764 -13.58 -9.77 -7.97
N GLN A 765 -14.28 -9.95 -9.08
CA GLN A 765 -15.46 -9.16 -9.43
C GLN A 765 -16.64 -9.38 -8.46
N ALA A 766 -16.58 -10.43 -7.61
CA ALA A 766 -17.54 -10.68 -6.55
C ALA A 766 -17.59 -9.57 -5.48
N TRP A 767 -16.62 -8.65 -5.43
CA TRP A 767 -16.63 -7.51 -4.51
C TRP A 767 -17.92 -6.67 -4.62
N ASN A 768 -18.56 -6.62 -5.80
CA ASN A 768 -19.86 -5.97 -5.98
C ASN A 768 -20.96 -6.48 -5.03
N LYS A 769 -20.90 -7.75 -4.59
CA LYS A 769 -21.88 -8.35 -3.68
C LYS A 769 -21.72 -7.91 -2.22
N PHE A 770 -20.59 -7.28 -1.88
CA PHE A 770 -20.28 -6.83 -0.53
C PHE A 770 -20.41 -5.32 -0.36
N GLN A 771 -20.71 -4.60 -1.43
CA GLN A 771 -20.80 -3.14 -1.48
C GLN A 771 -22.27 -2.70 -1.39
N ASP A 772 -22.51 -1.52 -0.79
CA ASP A 772 -23.84 -0.88 -0.77
C ASP A 772 -24.26 -0.50 -2.18
N GLU A 773 -23.37 0.20 -2.87
CA GLU A 773 -23.42 0.49 -4.28
C GLU A 773 -22.08 0.12 -4.90
N VAL A 774 -22.08 -0.33 -6.15
CA VAL A 774 -20.83 -0.75 -6.78
C VAL A 774 -19.87 0.42 -6.90
N GLY A 775 -18.68 0.29 -6.31
CA GLY A 775 -17.68 1.36 -6.23
C GLY A 775 -17.82 2.29 -5.03
N GLY A 776 -18.86 2.11 -4.20
CA GLY A 776 -19.08 2.83 -2.94
C GLY A 776 -18.47 2.13 -1.72
N LYS A 777 -19.08 2.29 -0.54
CA LYS A 777 -18.59 1.64 0.69
C LYS A 777 -19.02 0.18 0.77
N LEU A 778 -18.34 -0.60 1.60
CA LEU A 778 -18.82 -1.92 2.01
C LEU A 778 -20.13 -1.79 2.80
N ARG A 779 -21.05 -2.77 2.66
CA ARG A 779 -22.41 -2.74 3.24
C ARG A 779 -22.48 -2.52 4.74
N HIS A 780 -21.42 -2.92 5.43
CA HIS A 780 -21.32 -2.85 6.89
C HIS A 780 -20.14 -1.97 7.32
N GLY A 781 -19.81 -0.98 6.49
CA GLY A 781 -18.72 -0.04 6.70
C GLY A 781 -17.38 -0.55 6.20
N ASP A 782 -16.54 0.39 5.75
CA ASP A 782 -15.14 0.10 5.45
C ASP A 782 -14.35 -0.10 6.75
N PRO A 783 -13.50 -1.15 6.86
CA PRO A 783 -12.66 -1.37 8.03
C PRO A 783 -11.69 -0.22 8.36
N GLY A 784 -11.41 -0.06 9.65
CA GLY A 784 -10.44 0.89 10.20
C GLY A 784 -11.02 2.24 10.63
N VAL A 785 -10.45 2.83 11.68
CA VAL A 785 -10.98 4.03 12.36
C VAL A 785 -9.92 5.12 12.42
N ARG A 786 -10.29 6.38 12.17
CA ARG A 786 -9.37 7.53 12.30
C ARG A 786 -9.22 7.92 13.76
N LEU A 787 -7.96 8.07 14.19
CA LEU A 787 -7.60 8.51 15.55
C LEU A 787 -7.10 9.97 15.58
N ILE A 788 -6.74 10.52 14.42
CA ILE A 788 -6.26 11.90 14.28
C ILE A 788 -7.35 12.70 13.58
N GLU A 789 -7.90 13.66 14.30
CA GLU A 789 -8.73 14.72 13.75
C GLU A 789 -8.13 16.08 14.11
N ALA A 790 -8.26 17.04 13.20
CA ALA A 790 -7.74 18.38 13.42
C ALA A 790 -8.59 19.12 14.45
N THR A 791 -7.95 19.71 15.45
CA THR A 791 -8.58 20.59 16.44
C THR A 791 -8.92 21.95 15.85
N GLU A 792 -9.95 22.63 16.38
CA GLU A 792 -10.41 23.93 15.87
C GLU A 792 -9.39 25.08 16.09
N GLY A 793 -8.38 24.89 16.96
CA GLY A 793 -7.49 25.94 17.46
C GLY A 793 -6.52 26.54 16.44
N GLY A 794 -6.17 25.81 15.38
CA GLY A 794 -5.17 26.23 14.38
C GLY A 794 -3.77 26.45 14.96
N LEU A 795 -2.73 26.26 14.14
CA LEU A 795 -1.36 26.62 14.52
C LEU A 795 -1.04 28.05 14.12
N ASP A 796 -0.19 28.74 14.88
CA ASP A 796 0.45 29.98 14.41
C ASP A 796 1.32 29.72 13.17
N TYR A 797 1.58 30.79 12.39
CA TYR A 797 2.51 30.65 11.28
C TYR A 797 3.90 30.29 11.82
N PHE A 798 4.52 29.26 11.25
CA PHE A 798 5.93 29.00 11.50
C PHE A 798 6.75 30.14 10.89
N THR A 799 7.74 30.67 11.62
CA THR A 799 8.45 31.90 11.24
C THR A 799 9.88 31.69 10.76
N THR A 800 10.41 30.48 10.92
CA THR A 800 11.82 30.18 10.59
C THR A 800 11.98 29.83 9.11
N VAL A 801 12.20 30.85 8.29
CA VAL A 801 12.52 30.66 6.87
C VAL A 801 14.00 30.27 6.74
N PRO A 802 14.36 29.15 6.07
CA PRO A 802 15.75 28.79 5.88
C PRO A 802 16.45 29.74 4.91
N ALA A 803 17.76 29.89 5.09
CA ALA A 803 18.62 30.56 4.11
C ALA A 803 18.60 29.79 2.78
N SER A 804 18.80 30.49 1.66
CA SER A 804 18.96 29.84 0.35
C SER A 804 20.13 28.87 0.37
N PHE A 805 20.03 27.77 -0.37
CA PHE A 805 21.15 26.83 -0.47
C PHE A 805 22.37 27.54 -1.05
N GLN A 806 23.54 27.28 -0.45
CA GLN A 806 24.82 27.78 -0.92
C GLN A 806 25.78 26.60 -1.01
N ALA A 807 26.23 26.31 -2.23
CA ALA A 807 27.29 25.33 -2.47
C ALA A 807 28.56 25.78 -1.74
N GLN A 808 29.29 24.83 -1.16
CA GLN A 808 30.55 25.08 -0.48
C GLN A 808 31.62 24.21 -1.13
N ASP A 809 32.75 24.81 -1.50
CA ASP A 809 33.82 24.08 -2.15
C ASP A 809 34.36 22.98 -1.22
N GLY A 810 34.46 21.76 -1.74
CA GLY A 810 34.88 20.58 -0.98
C GLY A 810 33.83 20.01 -0.03
N GLN A 811 32.60 20.55 -0.01
CA GLN A 811 31.50 19.98 0.75
C GLN A 811 30.25 19.78 -0.12
N TRP A 812 29.66 18.60 -0.05
CA TRP A 812 28.46 18.25 -0.83
C TRP A 812 27.28 17.99 0.09
N ARG A 813 26.14 18.61 -0.18
CA ARG A 813 24.88 18.34 0.52
C ARG A 813 24.19 17.12 -0.07
N ILE A 814 23.82 16.16 0.77
CA ILE A 814 23.13 14.95 0.32
C ILE A 814 21.66 15.25 0.01
N ALA A 815 21.30 15.06 -1.26
CA ALA A 815 19.93 15.08 -1.76
C ALA A 815 19.32 13.66 -1.70
N PRO A 816 18.15 13.48 -1.08
CA PRO A 816 17.55 12.16 -0.91
C PRO A 816 16.85 11.67 -2.18
N TYR A 817 17.18 10.48 -2.66
CA TYR A 817 16.47 9.78 -3.73
C TYR A 817 15.85 8.51 -3.16
N TYR A 818 14.54 8.38 -3.21
CA TYR A 818 13.86 7.14 -2.83
C TYR A 818 13.49 6.32 -4.06
N HIS A 819 13.39 5.02 -3.88
CA HIS A 819 13.00 4.07 -4.91
C HIS A 819 11.87 3.19 -4.40
N LEU A 820 10.79 3.11 -5.18
CA LEU A 820 9.69 2.17 -4.94
C LEU A 820 10.23 0.74 -4.83
N PHE A 821 11.21 0.41 -5.66
CA PHE A 821 11.94 -0.86 -5.63
C PHE A 821 13.31 -0.66 -4.96
N GLY A 822 13.40 -0.88 -3.64
CA GLY A 822 14.67 -0.98 -2.92
C GLY A 822 14.84 -0.11 -1.68
N SER A 823 14.09 0.99 -1.53
CA SER A 823 14.21 1.84 -0.32
C SER A 823 13.52 1.26 0.91
N ASP A 824 12.43 0.50 0.72
CA ASP A 824 11.75 -0.21 1.80
C ASP A 824 12.55 -1.44 2.24
N GLU A 825 12.62 -1.64 3.55
CA GLU A 825 13.48 -2.65 4.18
C GLU A 825 13.09 -4.08 3.86
N LEU A 826 11.80 -4.38 3.94
CA LEU A 826 11.30 -5.76 3.89
C LEU A 826 11.21 -6.23 2.45
N SER A 827 10.65 -5.41 1.56
CA SER A 827 10.47 -5.78 0.15
C SER A 827 11.78 -6.02 -0.58
N GLN A 828 12.88 -5.31 -0.26
CA GLN A 828 14.20 -5.59 -0.87
C GLN A 828 14.78 -6.98 -0.51
N ARG A 829 14.28 -7.65 0.54
CA ARG A 829 14.69 -9.02 0.89
C ARG A 829 14.01 -10.07 -0.01
N SER A 830 13.01 -9.67 -0.80
CA SER A 830 12.30 -10.56 -1.72
C SER A 830 13.10 -10.74 -3.03
N PRO A 831 13.43 -12.00 -3.45
CA PRO A 831 14.25 -12.24 -4.64
C PRO A 831 13.68 -11.67 -5.94
N VAL A 832 12.36 -11.76 -6.16
CA VAL A 832 11.73 -11.17 -7.36
C VAL A 832 11.87 -9.66 -7.36
N PHE A 833 11.84 -9.03 -6.19
CA PHE A 833 11.95 -7.59 -6.01
C PHE A 833 13.37 -7.09 -6.28
N GLN A 834 14.39 -7.87 -5.90
CA GLN A 834 15.80 -7.59 -6.18
C GLN A 834 16.09 -7.46 -7.68
N SER A 835 15.35 -8.18 -8.54
CA SER A 835 15.49 -8.06 -10.00
C SER A 835 15.03 -6.72 -10.58
N ARG A 836 14.25 -5.93 -9.81
CA ARG A 836 13.78 -4.58 -10.18
C ARG A 836 14.50 -3.47 -9.45
N MET A 837 15.33 -3.79 -8.45
CA MET A 837 16.09 -2.79 -7.72
C MET A 837 17.18 -2.21 -8.63
N PRO A 838 17.33 -0.87 -8.70
CA PRO A 838 18.51 -0.30 -9.33
C PRO A 838 19.77 -0.70 -8.57
N GLN A 839 20.91 -0.68 -9.25
CA GLN A 839 22.19 -0.78 -8.55
C GLN A 839 22.41 0.51 -7.73
N PRO A 840 22.92 0.44 -6.48
CA PRO A 840 23.26 1.63 -5.73
C PRO A 840 24.21 2.54 -6.52
N TYR A 841 23.91 3.83 -6.55
CA TYR A 841 24.62 4.85 -7.33
C TYR A 841 24.83 6.12 -6.52
N ILE A 842 25.64 7.04 -7.05
CA ILE A 842 25.71 8.43 -6.57
C ILE A 842 25.49 9.38 -7.75
N LYS A 843 24.53 10.29 -7.61
CA LYS A 843 24.22 11.29 -8.64
C LYS A 843 25.03 12.55 -8.43
N LEU A 844 25.60 13.06 -9.52
CA LEU A 844 26.34 14.32 -9.56
C LEU A 844 25.77 15.25 -10.64
N ASN A 845 25.80 16.55 -10.35
CA ASN A 845 25.61 17.57 -11.36
C ASN A 845 26.77 17.53 -12.39
N PRO A 846 26.54 17.80 -13.68
CA PRO A 846 27.61 17.83 -14.70
C PRO A 846 28.81 18.73 -14.34
N ALA A 847 28.58 19.89 -13.72
CA ALA A 847 29.63 20.82 -13.32
C ALA A 847 30.49 20.26 -12.17
N ASP A 848 29.88 19.58 -11.20
CA ASP A 848 30.61 18.95 -10.10
C ASP A 848 31.37 17.71 -10.56
N ALA A 849 30.79 16.92 -11.46
CA ALA A 849 31.48 15.80 -12.09
C ALA A 849 32.72 16.28 -12.87
N ALA A 850 32.60 17.38 -13.62
CA ALA A 850 33.73 18.01 -14.32
C ALA A 850 34.80 18.53 -13.35
N LYS A 851 34.41 19.15 -12.22
CA LYS A 851 35.35 19.58 -11.17
C LYS A 851 36.09 18.40 -10.53
N LEU A 852 35.41 17.28 -10.34
CA LEU A 852 35.98 16.04 -9.80
C LEU A 852 36.77 15.23 -10.84
N GLY A 853 36.67 15.56 -12.13
CA GLY A 853 37.31 14.81 -13.21
C GLY A 853 36.69 13.44 -13.49
N VAL A 854 35.44 13.22 -13.10
CA VAL A 854 34.75 11.91 -13.19
C VAL A 854 33.66 11.92 -14.26
N ASN A 855 33.39 10.75 -14.85
CA ASN A 855 32.35 10.55 -15.86
C ASN A 855 31.27 9.59 -15.34
N ALA A 856 30.16 9.48 -16.07
CA ALA A 856 29.15 8.45 -15.78
C ALA A 856 29.79 7.05 -15.75
N GLY A 857 29.49 6.28 -14.72
CA GLY A 857 30.06 4.96 -14.46
C GLY A 857 31.40 4.95 -13.71
N THR A 858 32.11 6.08 -13.60
CA THR A 858 33.29 6.19 -12.73
C THR A 858 32.90 5.90 -11.28
N ARG A 859 33.72 5.16 -10.54
CA ARG A 859 33.47 4.87 -9.13
C ARG A 859 34.06 5.96 -8.26
N VAL A 860 33.26 6.51 -7.36
CA VAL A 860 33.70 7.49 -6.36
C VAL A 860 33.46 6.94 -4.96
N SER A 861 34.32 7.35 -4.03
CA SER A 861 34.27 6.96 -2.63
C SER A 861 34.06 8.18 -1.75
N PHE A 862 33.31 7.99 -0.67
CA PHE A 862 33.18 8.95 0.42
C PHE A 862 33.13 8.19 1.75
N SER A 863 33.42 8.88 2.84
CA SER A 863 33.33 8.31 4.18
C SER A 863 32.15 8.88 4.95
N TYR A 864 31.48 8.03 5.71
CA TYR A 864 30.44 8.43 6.65
C TYR A 864 30.50 7.53 7.88
N ASP A 865 30.60 8.12 9.08
CA ASP A 865 30.70 7.41 10.37
C ASP A 865 31.73 6.26 10.37
N GLY A 866 32.90 6.52 9.77
CA GLY A 866 34.00 5.54 9.68
C GLY A 866 33.80 4.43 8.65
N ASN A 867 32.72 4.44 7.87
CA ASN A 867 32.51 3.53 6.75
C ASN A 867 32.86 4.21 5.43
N THR A 868 33.63 3.55 4.58
CA THR A 868 33.89 4.01 3.22
C THR A 868 32.88 3.38 2.26
N VAL A 869 32.08 4.22 1.62
CA VAL A 869 31.08 3.80 0.63
C VAL A 869 31.62 4.11 -0.76
N THR A 870 31.53 3.17 -1.70
CA THR A 870 32.02 3.35 -3.07
C THR A 870 30.94 3.03 -4.08
N LEU A 871 30.53 4.02 -4.86
CA LEU A 871 29.36 3.97 -5.75
C LEU A 871 29.74 4.42 -7.17
N PRO A 872 29.13 3.82 -8.22
CA PRO A 872 29.23 4.34 -9.58
C PRO A 872 28.48 5.68 -9.70
N VAL A 873 29.07 6.61 -10.46
CA VAL A 873 28.51 7.94 -10.74
C VAL A 873 27.41 7.84 -11.79
N GLU A 874 26.28 8.46 -11.50
CA GLU A 874 25.27 8.87 -12.49
C GLU A 874 25.28 10.39 -12.63
N ILE A 875 25.08 10.90 -13.84
CA ILE A 875 25.00 12.35 -14.09
C ILE A 875 23.54 12.75 -14.17
N SER A 876 23.14 13.77 -13.41
CA SER A 876 21.81 14.35 -13.47
C SER A 876 21.88 15.86 -13.70
N GLU A 877 21.25 16.34 -14.77
CA GLU A 877 21.12 17.76 -15.06
C GLU A 877 20.12 18.46 -14.12
N GLY A 878 19.17 17.70 -13.55
CA GLY A 878 18.15 18.24 -12.64
C GLY A 878 18.68 18.51 -11.23
N LEU A 879 19.74 17.83 -10.82
CA LEU A 879 20.38 18.01 -9.51
C LEU A 879 21.21 19.29 -9.48
N ALA A 880 21.05 20.12 -8.45
CA ALA A 880 21.81 21.37 -8.33
C ALA A 880 23.29 21.13 -8.00
N ALA A 881 24.18 22.00 -8.48
CA ALA A 881 25.60 21.94 -8.16
C ALA A 881 25.87 22.18 -6.66
N GLY A 882 26.84 21.49 -6.08
CA GLY A 882 27.11 21.42 -4.65
C GLY A 882 26.28 20.36 -3.90
N GLN A 883 25.46 19.59 -4.61
CA GLN A 883 24.71 18.46 -4.05
C GLN A 883 25.19 17.13 -4.60
N VAL A 884 24.95 16.06 -3.83
CA VAL A 884 25.11 14.68 -4.27
C VAL A 884 23.81 13.91 -4.02
N GLY A 885 23.32 13.21 -5.04
CA GLY A 885 22.12 12.38 -4.90
C GLY A 885 22.47 10.98 -4.42
N LEU A 886 21.82 10.49 -3.36
CA LEU A 886 22.01 9.13 -2.86
C LEU A 886 20.67 8.36 -2.80
N PRO A 887 20.64 7.09 -3.22
CA PRO A 887 19.44 6.26 -3.17
C PRO A 887 19.19 5.75 -1.74
N MET A 888 18.39 6.50 -1.00
CA MET A 888 18.08 6.31 0.41
C MET A 888 17.44 4.95 0.68
N GLY A 889 17.96 4.22 1.68
CA GLY A 889 17.40 2.95 2.14
C GLY A 889 17.81 1.73 1.32
N MET A 890 18.58 1.93 0.23
CA MET A 890 19.23 0.84 -0.47
C MET A 890 20.37 0.22 0.36
N PRO A 891 20.81 -1.01 0.05
CA PRO A 891 21.90 -1.66 0.77
C PRO A 891 23.14 -0.75 0.89
N GLY A 892 23.59 -0.53 2.14
CA GLY A 892 24.74 0.32 2.45
C GLY A 892 24.47 1.83 2.51
N ILE A 893 23.25 2.29 2.23
CA ILE A 893 22.90 3.72 2.19
C ILE A 893 21.77 3.99 3.17
N ALA A 894 22.14 4.36 4.39
CA ALA A 894 21.20 4.60 5.47
C ALA A 894 20.33 5.83 5.17
N PRO A 895 19.00 5.75 5.30
CA PRO A 895 18.14 6.90 5.04
C PRO A 895 18.33 8.11 5.98
N VAL A 896 18.96 7.91 7.14
CA VAL A 896 19.32 8.99 8.07
C VAL A 896 20.31 10.00 7.44
N LEU A 897 20.95 9.63 6.33
CA LEU A 897 21.85 10.50 5.56
C LEU A 897 21.15 11.65 4.82
N ALA A 898 19.81 11.65 4.73
CA ALA A 898 19.07 12.71 4.06
C ALA A 898 19.41 14.08 4.67
N GLY A 899 19.96 14.99 3.85
CA GLY A 899 20.42 16.31 4.28
C GLY A 899 21.78 16.33 5.00
N ALA A 900 22.48 15.21 5.18
CA ALA A 900 23.85 15.24 5.72
C ALA A 900 24.84 15.90 4.72
N ARG A 901 26.06 16.18 5.17
CA ARG A 901 27.15 16.73 4.34
C ARG A 901 28.26 15.71 4.17
N LEU A 902 28.82 15.64 2.97
CA LEU A 902 30.03 14.88 2.64
C LEU A 902 31.18 15.86 2.45
N GLU A 903 32.38 15.52 2.93
CA GLU A 903 33.57 16.38 2.86
C GLU A 903 34.74 15.72 2.09
N ASP A 904 34.65 14.42 1.78
CA ASP A 904 35.78 13.61 1.27
C ASP A 904 35.46 12.84 -0.01
N LEU A 905 34.53 13.34 -0.81
CA LEU A 905 34.14 12.71 -2.08
C LEU A 905 35.30 12.76 -3.10
N ARG A 906 35.75 11.58 -3.55
CA ARG A 906 36.89 11.44 -4.47
C ARG A 906 36.74 10.23 -5.39
N GLU A 907 37.42 10.26 -6.53
CA GLU A 907 37.55 9.07 -7.38
C GLU A 907 38.18 7.90 -6.61
N ALA A 908 37.58 6.72 -6.72
CA ALA A 908 38.11 5.51 -6.09
C ALA A 908 39.39 5.08 -6.82
N GLN A 909 40.47 4.82 -6.06
CA GLN A 909 41.67 4.21 -6.65
C GLN A 909 41.33 2.80 -7.15
N GLN A 910 41.70 2.51 -8.41
CA GLN A 910 41.43 1.22 -9.08
C GLN A 910 42.06 0.02 -8.37
#